data_AF-A0A9D5NI72-F1
#
_entry.id   AF-A0A9D5NI72-F1
#
_cell.length_a   1.000
_cell.length_b   1.000
_cell.length_c   1.000
_cell.angle_alpha   90.00
_cell.angle_beta   90.00
_cell.angle_gamma   90.00
#
_symmetry.space_group_name_H-M   'P 1'
#
loop_
_entity.id
_entity.type
_entity.pdbx_description
1 polymer ?
#
loop_
_entity_poly.entity_id
_entity_poly.type
_entity_poly.pdbx_seq_one_letter_code
_entity_poly.pdbx_strand_id
1 'polypeptide(L)'
;MKKKYLILLTLLPLSLSACSLFPEGGWVINSSSASSDKKPDDLKNSFINTVDNRLHYVTLDKNTLTLIPETSYQFHISIYDAEEEPDFSKNWEVKEWGSENESVVTIDKNGHVTAKGVGTTRIYGKVFTSVGAYCTITVIEKELDSIYITNAKKTYILDDEFSPTFTTIAKYKGGQEEIVIPTSVDASSVNMEVEGTYTINVAYTFKDVTKSASYEVKVIESPTYEAKALDYTSNDMYTDRLYGWYNPRSGNVKGLVIPIYFTDTPTYIAKLNEENPDLGLTKEKVLTDLNTAFFGEGRDDGWNSVSSYYKQVSNNQLNLTGKVSNWYEPGKASTDITGSTLNDLIRDAVNWYFTTTGESKKDYDSDNNGVIDYINIIYGRDDYDEKIDDPEMALYWGKISSNSGSIVPGEGDDPDVKFHMWAAYSDMYNNLMNTPVDAHVYTHETGHTFGLEDYYDYNEEKDARPMAGATMMFHNTHQQDPFSTLSLGWSKVIVPETSCVIELNDYQTSHQSILLSAHPEAVNSPFDEYILVELYAPNGVNKFDTEHAWRGYYSKGALEPGIRLWHVDARIAEQISEGNFELTTNPLTTRYSDYAFTNSTGENHGSIMGPDYYDYSMLFEIRNDKEISYLPDKNDKHCMFTDETLFHPGDVFTLEEYGSQFIEGTKLNNGEAFPWKITVESIASEGEGYKATITLENL
;
A
#
# COMPACT_ATOMS: atom_id res chain seq x y z
N MET A 1 62.42 22.16 12.76
CA MET A 1 62.78 23.57 12.48
C MET A 1 62.13 24.46 13.53
N LYS A 2 62.94 25.25 14.25
CA LYS A 2 62.53 26.29 15.21
C LYS A 2 62.29 27.61 14.47
N LYS A 3 61.29 28.40 14.91
CA LYS A 3 61.32 29.87 15.20
C LYS A 3 59.88 30.41 15.32
N LYS A 4 59.49 31.40 16.14
CA LYS A 4 59.99 32.04 17.39
C LYS A 4 59.10 33.31 17.63
N TYR A 5 58.49 33.45 18.84
CA TYR A 5 58.10 34.68 19.62
C TYR A 5 57.05 35.67 19.02
N LEU A 6 56.21 36.45 19.75
CA LEU A 6 56.43 37.29 20.94
C LEU A 6 55.10 37.88 21.54
N ILE A 7 54.89 37.73 22.86
CA ILE A 7 54.42 38.66 23.95
C ILE A 7 53.28 39.70 23.73
N LEU A 8 52.26 39.69 24.63
CA LEU A 8 51.97 40.82 25.56
C LEU A 8 51.03 40.41 26.72
N LEU A 9 51.36 40.85 27.94
CA LEU A 9 50.69 40.58 29.22
C LEU A 9 50.60 41.90 30.00
N THR A 10 49.41 42.34 30.39
CA THR A 10 49.12 43.34 31.47
C THR A 10 47.64 43.22 31.86
N LEU A 11 47.27 42.62 33.00
CA LEU A 11 47.10 43.19 34.36
C LEU A 11 45.96 44.23 34.49
N LEU A 12 44.90 43.90 35.26
CA LEU A 12 44.48 44.56 36.53
C LEU A 12 43.09 44.06 37.02
N PRO A 13 42.68 44.33 38.28
CA PRO A 13 42.24 43.34 39.26
C PRO A 13 40.74 43.41 39.56
N LEU A 14 40.19 42.46 40.31
CA LEU A 14 38.97 42.70 41.06
C LEU A 14 38.98 42.01 42.42
N SER A 15 38.53 42.81 43.38
CA SER A 15 38.62 42.74 44.82
C SER A 15 37.80 41.61 45.45
N LEU A 16 38.35 41.02 46.50
CA LEU A 16 37.60 40.38 47.58
C LEU A 16 36.63 41.41 48.21
N SER A 17 35.35 41.05 48.31
CA SER A 17 34.47 41.50 49.38
C SER A 17 33.79 40.29 49.99
N ALA A 18 33.80 40.28 51.32
CA ALA A 18 33.57 39.16 52.20
C ALA A 18 32.15 38.57 52.11
N CYS A 19 32.08 37.24 52.12
CA CYS A 19 30.87 36.49 52.43
C CYS A 19 30.81 36.28 53.96
N SER A 20 29.68 36.64 54.57
CA SER A 20 29.36 36.39 55.97
C SER A 20 28.87 34.95 56.17
N LEU A 21 29.61 34.22 57.00
CA LEU A 21 29.25 33.11 57.92
C LEU A 21 27.76 33.12 58.37
N PHE A 22 26.98 32.04 58.61
CA PHE A 22 27.05 30.58 58.90
C PHE A 22 25.55 30.05 58.83
N PRO A 23 25.13 28.80 59.17
CA PRO A 23 25.84 27.61 59.67
C PRO A 23 25.52 26.25 58.97
N GLU A 24 26.46 25.33 59.17
CA GLU A 24 26.32 23.88 59.42
C GLU A 24 25.77 22.94 58.34
N GLY A 25 26.67 22.04 57.91
CA GLY A 25 26.36 20.87 57.07
C GLY A 25 27.40 20.51 56.01
N GLY A 26 28.66 20.93 56.14
CA GLY A 26 29.71 20.57 55.19
C GLY A 26 30.19 19.13 55.37
N TRP A 27 29.93 18.26 54.39
CA TRP A 27 30.61 16.96 54.26
C TRP A 27 31.99 17.16 53.63
N VAL A 28 33.01 16.67 54.34
CA VAL A 28 34.42 16.65 53.92
C VAL A 28 34.65 15.51 52.93
N ILE A 29 35.29 15.79 51.78
CA ILE A 29 35.85 14.75 50.91
C ILE A 29 37.33 14.60 51.25
N ASN A 30 37.70 13.45 51.80
CA ASN A 30 39.09 13.04 52.01
C ASN A 30 39.46 12.11 50.85
N SER A 31 40.42 12.48 50.02
CA SER A 31 40.85 11.66 48.88
C SER A 31 42.03 10.76 49.26
N SER A 32 41.87 9.45 49.06
CA SER A 32 43.01 8.55 48.87
C SER A 32 42.65 7.38 47.96
N SER A 33 43.59 7.11 47.04
CA SER A 33 43.73 6.03 46.05
C SER A 33 42.74 5.99 44.88
N ALA A 34 43.24 6.47 43.73
CA ALA A 34 42.72 6.20 42.39
C ALA A 34 43.38 4.95 41.79
N SER A 35 42.63 4.18 41.00
CA SER A 35 43.18 3.45 39.85
C SER A 35 42.15 3.38 38.70
N SER A 36 42.69 3.53 37.48
CA SER A 36 42.16 3.28 36.12
C SER A 36 41.06 4.20 35.56
N ASP A 37 41.53 5.17 34.77
CA ASP A 37 41.14 5.42 33.37
C ASP A 37 39.64 5.52 32.99
N LYS A 38 38.96 6.60 33.40
CA LYS A 38 37.94 7.30 32.59
C LYS A 38 37.98 8.81 32.85
N LYS A 39 37.75 9.62 31.82
CA LYS A 39 37.84 11.10 31.88
C LYS A 39 36.78 11.68 32.84
N PRO A 40 37.08 12.71 33.66
CA PRO A 40 36.21 13.20 34.74
C PRO A 40 35.08 14.17 34.32
N ASP A 41 34.76 14.32 33.04
CA ASP A 41 33.87 15.40 32.60
C ASP A 41 32.36 15.06 32.65
N ASP A 42 31.98 13.77 32.77
CA ASP A 42 30.56 13.33 32.78
C ASP A 42 29.97 13.02 34.17
N LEU A 43 30.76 13.02 35.25
CA LEU A 43 30.33 12.55 36.59
C LEU A 43 29.89 13.65 37.56
N LYS A 44 29.60 14.86 37.09
CA LYS A 44 29.40 16.04 37.98
C LYS A 44 28.19 15.99 38.93
N ASN A 45 27.29 14.99 38.84
CA ASN A 45 26.07 14.89 39.67
C ASN A 45 25.82 13.53 40.37
N SER A 46 26.83 12.68 40.58
CA SER A 46 26.66 11.37 41.24
C SER A 46 27.19 11.34 42.68
N PHE A 47 26.48 10.65 43.58
CA PHE A 47 26.96 10.32 44.93
C PHE A 47 27.41 8.85 44.98
N ILE A 48 28.68 8.61 45.30
CA ILE A 48 29.25 7.26 45.51
C ILE A 48 29.38 7.04 47.02
N ASN A 49 28.79 5.97 47.57
CA ASN A 49 29.05 5.54 48.94
C ASN A 49 29.86 4.23 48.92
N THR A 50 30.97 4.19 49.65
CA THR A 50 31.92 3.05 49.70
C THR A 50 31.72 2.17 50.94
N VAL A 51 30.51 2.10 51.50
CA VAL A 51 30.20 1.18 52.59
C VAL A 51 28.95 0.37 52.27
N ASP A 52 29.15 -0.66 51.44
CA ASP A 52 28.51 -1.98 51.35
C ASP A 52 28.52 -2.40 49.86
N ASN A 53 29.19 -3.52 49.55
CA ASN A 53 29.47 -3.93 48.16
C ASN A 53 28.19 -4.35 47.43
N ARG A 54 27.53 -3.43 46.69
CA ARG A 54 26.82 -3.62 45.39
C ARG A 54 25.89 -2.46 44.95
N LEU A 55 26.32 -1.21 45.04
CA LEU A 55 25.68 -0.10 44.29
C LEU A 55 26.70 1.01 44.02
N HIS A 56 26.99 1.32 42.76
CA HIS A 56 28.09 2.24 42.43
C HIS A 56 27.63 3.68 42.19
N TYR A 57 26.60 3.92 41.37
CA TYR A 57 26.03 5.27 41.21
C TYR A 57 24.60 5.22 40.61
N VAL A 58 23.85 6.29 40.87
CA VAL A 58 22.49 6.51 40.38
C VAL A 58 22.51 7.74 39.49
N THR A 59 21.86 7.68 38.33
CA THR A 59 21.71 8.83 37.43
C THR A 59 20.26 9.09 37.10
N LEU A 60 19.96 10.36 36.85
CA LEU A 60 18.76 10.76 36.13
C LEU A 60 19.09 10.86 34.65
N ASP A 61 18.09 10.66 33.81
CA ASP A 61 18.17 10.82 32.36
C ASP A 61 18.51 12.26 31.91
N LYS A 62 18.35 13.26 32.79
CA LYS A 62 18.82 14.64 32.59
C LYS A 62 19.50 15.19 33.85
N ASN A 63 20.58 15.95 33.67
CA ASN A 63 21.28 16.66 34.74
C ASN A 63 20.82 18.13 34.89
N THR A 64 20.30 18.69 33.80
CA THR A 64 19.67 20.01 33.74
C THR A 64 18.45 19.94 32.82
N LEU A 65 17.38 20.62 33.18
CA LEU A 65 16.16 20.71 32.38
C LEU A 65 15.60 22.13 32.44
N THR A 66 15.13 22.65 31.31
CA THR A 66 14.43 23.93 31.25
C THR A 66 12.97 23.68 30.90
N LEU A 67 12.05 24.22 31.70
CA LEU A 67 10.60 24.06 31.53
C LEU A 67 9.92 25.44 31.53
N ILE A 68 8.64 25.47 31.17
CA ILE A 68 7.76 26.64 31.37
C ILE A 68 6.59 26.25 32.29
N PRO A 69 5.88 27.20 32.93
CA PRO A 69 4.78 26.87 33.84
C PRO A 69 3.76 25.92 33.21
N GLU A 70 3.20 25.02 34.04
CA GLU A 70 2.16 24.04 33.69
C GLU A 70 2.64 22.85 32.83
N THR A 71 3.90 22.86 32.38
CA THR A 71 4.50 21.70 31.70
C THR A 71 5.00 20.64 32.67
N SER A 72 5.15 19.42 32.17
CA SER A 72 5.62 18.27 32.94
C SER A 72 6.73 17.50 32.23
N TYR A 73 7.50 16.73 32.99
CA TYR A 73 8.53 15.83 32.47
C TYR A 73 8.58 14.56 33.34
N GLN A 74 8.72 13.41 32.69
CA GLN A 74 8.88 12.13 33.39
C GLN A 74 10.35 11.78 33.48
N PHE A 75 10.92 11.87 34.68
CA PHE A 75 12.30 11.43 34.89
C PHE A 75 12.38 9.89 34.91
N HIS A 76 13.45 9.39 34.34
CA HIS A 76 13.84 7.98 34.42
C HIS A 76 15.14 7.86 35.20
N ILE A 77 15.14 6.97 36.19
CA ILE A 77 16.32 6.70 37.01
C ILE A 77 17.01 5.46 36.47
N SER A 78 18.32 5.55 36.25
CA SER A 78 19.15 4.40 35.92
C SER A 78 20.05 4.08 37.11
N ILE A 79 20.10 2.80 37.47
CA ILE A 79 20.85 2.30 38.62
C ILE A 79 21.81 1.22 38.09
N TYR A 80 23.10 1.39 38.38
CA TYR A 80 24.14 0.52 37.85
C TYR A 80 24.81 -0.26 39.00
N ASP A 81 24.96 -1.58 38.83
CA ASP A 81 25.81 -2.42 39.69
C ASP A 81 27.28 -2.34 39.21
N ALA A 82 28.21 -2.91 39.98
CA ALA A 82 29.66 -2.73 39.88
C ALA A 82 30.33 -3.16 38.55
N GLU A 83 29.59 -3.70 37.58
CA GLU A 83 30.10 -4.17 36.28
C GLU A 83 29.75 -3.24 35.09
N GLU A 84 29.23 -2.03 35.34
CA GLU A 84 28.84 -1.01 34.32
C GLU A 84 27.68 -1.41 33.37
N GLU A 85 27.01 -2.54 33.62
CA GLU A 85 25.77 -2.92 32.93
C GLU A 85 24.54 -2.58 33.81
N PRO A 86 23.42 -2.09 33.24
CA PRO A 86 22.19 -1.86 34.00
C PRO A 86 21.63 -3.19 34.54
N ASP A 87 21.55 -3.34 35.87
CA ASP A 87 20.97 -4.52 36.53
C ASP A 87 19.44 -4.39 36.62
N PHE A 88 18.73 -4.83 35.58
CA PHE A 88 17.26 -4.92 35.57
C PHE A 88 16.72 -6.12 36.37
N SER A 89 17.57 -6.97 36.96
CA SER A 89 17.15 -8.21 37.65
C SER A 89 16.66 -7.98 39.10
N LYS A 90 16.82 -6.76 39.63
CA LYS A 90 16.33 -6.33 40.93
C LYS A 90 15.38 -5.14 40.78
N ASN A 91 14.15 -5.25 41.30
CA ASN A 91 13.20 -4.14 41.37
C ASN A 91 13.68 -3.08 42.39
N TRP A 92 14.69 -2.30 42.02
CA TRP A 92 15.14 -1.17 42.81
C TRP A 92 14.15 -0.01 42.63
N GLU A 93 13.51 0.37 43.72
CA GLU A 93 12.53 1.45 43.74
C GLU A 93 13.14 2.72 44.33
N VAL A 94 12.80 3.87 43.74
CA VAL A 94 13.06 5.17 44.36
C VAL A 94 12.22 5.26 45.63
N LYS A 95 12.89 5.47 46.77
CA LYS A 95 12.23 5.56 48.09
C LYS A 95 11.72 6.95 48.39
N GLU A 96 12.29 7.96 47.75
CA GLU A 96 11.91 9.36 47.96
C GLU A 96 12.19 10.19 46.71
N TRP A 97 11.17 10.87 46.21
CA TRP A 97 11.31 11.97 45.28
C TRP A 97 11.03 13.27 46.02
N GLY A 98 11.78 14.32 45.72
CA GLY A 98 11.57 15.62 46.32
C GLY A 98 12.08 16.77 45.45
N SER A 99 11.50 17.94 45.69
CA SER A 99 11.94 19.21 45.11
C SER A 99 12.46 20.10 46.23
N GLU A 100 13.59 20.76 46.02
CA GLU A 100 14.12 21.74 46.97
C GLU A 100 13.28 23.03 47.02
N ASN A 101 12.40 23.25 46.04
CA ASN A 101 11.48 24.37 46.01
C ASN A 101 10.20 24.00 45.24
N GLU A 102 9.19 23.55 45.98
CA GLU A 102 7.88 23.17 45.44
C GLU A 102 7.07 24.35 44.87
N SER A 103 7.48 25.60 45.12
CA SER A 103 6.86 26.75 44.44
C SER A 103 7.32 26.92 42.99
N VAL A 104 8.47 26.32 42.64
CA VAL A 104 9.07 26.34 41.29
C VAL A 104 8.69 25.08 40.52
N VAL A 105 8.91 23.89 41.10
CA VAL A 105 8.57 22.59 40.52
C VAL A 105 8.10 21.64 41.61
N THR A 106 7.01 20.92 41.38
CA THR A 106 6.66 19.74 42.19
C THR A 106 7.06 18.46 41.48
N ILE A 107 7.30 17.40 42.24
CA ILE A 107 7.56 16.06 41.73
C ILE A 107 6.69 15.06 42.50
N ASP A 108 6.05 14.14 41.79
CA ASP A 108 5.25 13.11 42.42
C ASP A 108 6.10 11.89 42.83
N LYS A 109 5.46 10.92 43.50
CA LYS A 109 6.12 9.69 43.97
C LYS A 109 6.66 8.80 42.84
N ASN A 110 6.29 9.06 41.59
CA ASN A 110 6.69 8.30 40.41
C ASN A 110 7.75 9.03 39.57
N GLY A 111 8.26 10.18 40.03
CA GLY A 111 9.25 10.97 39.28
C GLY A 111 8.67 11.86 38.20
N HIS A 112 7.35 12.08 38.20
CA HIS A 112 6.69 13.01 37.30
C HIS A 112 6.80 14.43 37.86
N VAL A 113 7.55 15.30 37.18
CA VAL A 113 7.66 16.72 37.57
C VAL A 113 6.59 17.56 36.92
N THR A 114 6.11 18.57 37.63
CA THR A 114 5.21 19.62 37.11
C THR A 114 5.80 20.98 37.47
N ALA A 115 6.08 21.79 36.44
CA ALA A 115 6.54 23.16 36.61
C ALA A 115 5.40 24.07 37.07
N LYS A 116 5.65 24.87 38.11
CA LYS A 116 4.65 25.77 38.72
C LYS A 116 4.97 27.24 38.52
N GLY A 117 6.18 27.66 38.89
CA GLY A 117 6.56 29.07 38.93
C GLY A 117 7.97 29.29 38.41
N VAL A 118 8.20 30.46 37.81
CA VAL A 118 9.52 30.85 37.28
C VAL A 118 10.58 30.83 38.38
N GLY A 119 11.71 30.19 38.10
CA GLY A 119 12.83 30.06 39.03
C GLY A 119 13.68 28.82 38.74
N THR A 120 14.81 28.69 39.44
CA THR A 120 15.66 27.51 39.37
C THR A 120 15.59 26.76 40.69
N THR A 121 15.40 25.44 40.62
CA THR A 121 15.41 24.54 41.78
C THR A 121 16.10 23.23 41.42
N ARG A 122 16.41 22.40 42.41
CA ARG A 122 16.83 21.02 42.16
C ARG A 122 15.72 20.07 42.58
N ILE A 123 15.53 19.04 41.77
CA ILE A 123 14.81 17.84 42.18
C ILE A 123 15.82 16.76 42.55
N TYR A 124 15.40 15.80 43.36
CA TYR A 124 16.21 14.64 43.71
C TYR A 124 15.35 13.38 43.78
N GLY A 125 15.95 12.26 43.37
CA GLY A 125 15.43 10.91 43.57
C GLY A 125 16.42 10.10 44.42
N LYS A 126 15.98 9.60 45.58
CA LYS A 126 16.81 8.78 46.48
C LYS A 126 16.39 7.31 46.38
N VAL A 127 17.37 6.46 46.14
CA VAL A 127 17.19 4.99 46.15
C VAL A 127 17.49 4.43 47.55
N PHE A 128 18.47 5.02 48.25
CA PHE A 128 18.80 4.72 49.65
C PHE A 128 19.07 6.01 50.44
N THR A 129 19.11 5.93 51.77
CA THR A 129 19.29 7.09 52.67
C THR A 129 20.52 7.95 52.33
N SER A 130 21.56 7.37 51.74
CA SER A 130 22.80 8.05 51.35
C SER A 130 23.09 8.02 49.84
N VAL A 131 22.17 7.52 49.00
CA VAL A 131 22.39 7.33 47.56
C VAL A 131 21.20 7.86 46.76
N GLY A 132 21.46 8.83 45.89
CA GLY A 132 20.48 9.44 45.01
C GLY A 132 21.13 10.29 43.92
N ALA A 133 20.29 10.82 43.05
CA ALA A 133 20.67 11.70 41.96
C ALA A 133 19.83 12.98 41.99
N TYR A 134 20.36 14.05 41.40
CA TYR A 134 19.67 15.33 41.31
C TYR A 134 19.72 15.91 39.90
N CYS A 135 18.67 16.66 39.56
CA CYS A 135 18.59 17.44 38.33
C CYS A 135 18.28 18.90 38.68
N THR A 136 19.00 19.83 38.06
CA THR A 136 18.68 21.26 38.18
C THR A 136 17.62 21.61 37.16
N ILE A 137 16.43 22.02 37.63
CA ILE A 137 15.34 22.46 36.77
C ILE A 137 15.25 23.98 36.82
N THR A 138 15.28 24.61 35.64
CA THR A 138 14.99 26.04 35.49
C THR A 138 13.64 26.20 34.82
N VAL A 139 12.66 26.73 35.54
CA VAL A 139 11.39 27.14 34.96
C VAL A 139 11.53 28.59 34.51
N ILE A 140 11.37 28.83 33.21
CA ILE A 140 11.41 30.17 32.61
C ILE A 140 10.01 30.62 32.24
N GLU A 141 9.83 31.93 31.98
CA GLU A 141 8.55 32.42 31.50
C GLU A 141 8.20 31.81 30.14
N LYS A 142 6.91 31.48 29.91
CA LYS A 142 6.41 31.13 28.58
C LYS A 142 6.56 32.35 27.69
N GLU A 143 7.55 32.30 26.82
CA GLU A 143 7.91 33.33 25.85
C GLU A 143 8.00 32.70 24.47
N LEU A 144 7.44 33.37 23.47
CA LEU A 144 7.46 32.90 22.09
C LEU A 144 8.88 33.03 21.50
N ASP A 145 9.44 31.92 21.05
CA ASP A 145 10.79 31.86 20.49
C ASP A 145 10.76 32.00 18.97
N SER A 146 10.01 31.11 18.31
CA SER A 146 9.83 31.10 16.85
C SER A 146 8.47 30.53 16.46
N ILE A 147 8.14 30.62 15.18
CA ILE A 147 7.05 29.87 14.57
C ILE A 147 7.58 29.18 13.31
N TYR A 148 6.92 28.12 12.88
CA TYR A 148 7.17 27.48 11.58
C TYR A 148 5.85 26.95 11.01
N ILE A 149 5.88 26.70 9.70
CA ILE A 149 4.71 26.37 8.90
C ILE A 149 4.90 24.96 8.36
N THR A 150 3.86 24.13 8.45
CA THR A 150 3.81 22.78 7.88
C THR A 150 2.53 22.57 7.08
N ASN A 151 2.51 21.54 6.24
CA ASN A 151 1.34 21.11 5.45
C ASN A 151 0.75 22.26 4.61
N ALA A 152 1.63 23.09 4.03
CA ALA A 152 1.22 24.24 3.25
C ALA A 152 0.98 23.85 1.79
N LYS A 153 -0.17 24.22 1.21
CA LYS A 153 -0.41 24.12 -0.23
C LYS A 153 0.54 25.05 -0.98
N LYS A 154 1.41 24.48 -1.83
CA LYS A 154 2.52 25.20 -2.49
C LYS A 154 2.27 25.53 -3.95
N THR A 155 1.28 24.93 -4.61
CA THR A 155 1.01 25.21 -6.03
C THR A 155 -0.45 25.59 -6.24
N TYR A 156 -0.67 26.57 -7.10
CA TYR A 156 -1.99 27.06 -7.51
C TYR A 156 -2.02 27.20 -9.02
N ILE A 157 -3.20 27.01 -9.61
CA ILE A 157 -3.42 27.17 -11.04
C ILE A 157 -3.84 28.60 -11.34
N LEU A 158 -3.30 29.14 -12.44
CA LEU A 158 -3.66 30.45 -12.94
C LEU A 158 -5.19 30.57 -13.11
N ASP A 159 -5.74 31.72 -12.71
CA ASP A 159 -7.16 32.10 -12.69
C ASP A 159 -8.09 31.32 -11.73
N ASP A 160 -7.58 30.34 -10.96
CA ASP A 160 -8.36 29.64 -9.92
C ASP A 160 -8.61 30.48 -8.67
N GLU A 161 -9.59 30.04 -7.85
CA GLU A 161 -9.82 30.62 -6.54
C GLU A 161 -8.61 30.40 -5.61
N PHE A 162 -8.06 31.50 -5.10
CA PHE A 162 -6.96 31.45 -4.16
C PHE A 162 -7.43 31.17 -2.73
N SER A 163 -7.19 29.95 -2.25
CA SER A 163 -7.51 29.52 -0.88
C SER A 163 -6.30 28.81 -0.23
N PRO A 164 -5.48 29.54 0.58
CA PRO A 164 -4.30 28.96 1.19
C PRO A 164 -4.60 28.10 2.41
N THR A 165 -4.06 26.88 2.42
CA THR A 165 -4.12 25.94 3.54
C THR A 165 -2.72 25.70 4.10
N PHE A 166 -2.59 25.68 5.43
CA PHE A 166 -1.35 25.41 6.16
C PHE A 166 -1.61 25.23 7.67
N THR A 167 -0.65 24.62 8.37
CA THR A 167 -0.62 24.54 9.84
C THR A 167 0.47 25.43 10.41
N THR A 168 0.16 26.20 11.45
CA THR A 168 1.13 27.05 12.15
C THR A 168 1.49 26.44 13.50
N ILE A 169 2.78 26.24 13.75
CA ILE A 169 3.28 25.73 15.03
C ILE A 169 4.12 26.81 15.71
N ALA A 170 3.78 27.11 16.96
CA ALA A 170 4.53 28.02 17.80
C ALA A 170 5.51 27.26 18.69
N LYS A 171 6.78 27.66 18.67
CA LYS A 171 7.82 27.15 19.56
C LYS A 171 8.09 28.17 20.65
N TYR A 172 8.00 27.72 21.90
CA TYR A 172 8.29 28.54 23.08
C TYR A 172 9.69 28.25 23.60
N LYS A 173 10.27 29.23 24.31
CA LYS A 173 11.52 29.01 25.03
C LYS A 173 11.36 27.83 25.99
N GLY A 174 12.35 26.94 26.02
CA GLY A 174 12.26 25.65 26.70
C GLY A 174 11.88 24.47 25.79
N GLY A 175 11.54 24.75 24.52
CA GLY A 175 11.41 23.72 23.47
C GLY A 175 9.99 23.18 23.27
N GLN A 176 9.00 23.67 24.01
CA GLN A 176 7.60 23.26 23.82
C GLN A 176 7.03 23.82 22.50
N GLU A 177 6.24 23.00 21.81
CA GLU A 177 5.57 23.33 20.57
C GLU A 177 4.04 23.19 20.71
N GLU A 178 3.28 24.10 20.13
CA GLU A 178 1.81 24.10 20.14
C GLU A 178 1.27 24.48 18.75
N ILE A 179 0.23 23.78 18.27
CA ILE A 179 -0.53 24.21 17.09
C ILE A 179 -1.32 25.46 17.47
N VAL A 180 -1.15 26.52 16.68
CA VAL A 180 -1.78 27.82 16.95
C VAL A 180 -2.52 28.33 15.72
N ILE A 181 -3.54 29.16 15.97
CA ILE A 181 -4.19 29.93 14.91
C ILE A 181 -3.33 31.19 14.67
N PRO A 182 -2.88 31.45 13.43
CA PRO A 182 -2.08 32.62 13.12
C PRO A 182 -2.85 33.91 13.43
N THR A 183 -2.13 34.93 13.90
CA THR A 183 -2.71 36.26 14.17
C THR A 183 -2.91 37.05 12.88
N SER A 184 -2.06 36.81 11.87
CA SER A 184 -2.20 37.40 10.54
C SER A 184 -1.60 36.49 9.47
N VAL A 185 -2.21 36.55 8.29
CA VAL A 185 -1.76 35.89 7.06
C VAL A 185 -1.73 36.95 5.97
N ASP A 186 -0.55 37.24 5.44
CA ASP A 186 -0.36 38.16 4.33
C ASP A 186 -0.01 37.38 3.07
N ALA A 187 -1.00 37.27 2.19
CA ALA A 187 -0.88 36.69 0.85
C ALA A 187 -1.09 37.76 -0.24
N SER A 188 -0.97 39.05 0.10
CA SER A 188 -1.27 40.16 -0.82
C SER A 188 -0.35 40.22 -2.05
N SER A 189 0.81 39.55 -2.01
CA SER A 189 1.70 39.45 -3.16
C SER A 189 1.26 38.41 -4.18
N VAL A 190 0.41 37.44 -3.80
CA VAL A 190 0.00 36.34 -4.69
C VAL A 190 -0.89 36.91 -5.79
N ASN A 191 -0.50 36.70 -7.04
CA ASN A 191 -1.28 37.09 -8.20
C ASN A 191 -1.71 35.84 -8.96
N MET A 192 -3.01 35.54 -8.92
CA MET A 192 -3.57 34.38 -9.61
C MET A 192 -3.66 34.54 -11.11
N GLU A 193 -3.46 35.75 -11.66
CA GLU A 193 -3.56 36.01 -13.11
C GLU A 193 -2.20 35.93 -13.82
N VAL A 194 -1.11 35.66 -13.08
CA VAL A 194 0.25 35.69 -13.61
C VAL A 194 1.04 34.51 -13.05
N GLU A 195 1.71 33.76 -13.94
CA GLU A 195 2.64 32.72 -13.51
C GLU A 195 3.81 33.31 -12.71
N GLY A 196 4.15 32.65 -11.61
CA GLY A 196 5.25 33.10 -10.78
C GLY A 196 5.36 32.39 -9.44
N THR A 197 6.44 32.69 -8.73
CA THR A 197 6.62 32.29 -7.34
C THR A 197 6.35 33.48 -6.46
N TYR A 198 5.49 33.30 -5.47
CA TYR A 198 5.02 34.30 -4.53
C TYR A 198 5.32 33.84 -3.10
N THR A 199 5.39 34.79 -2.16
CA THR A 199 5.67 34.48 -0.76
C THR A 199 4.44 34.79 0.09
N ILE A 200 4.01 33.83 0.89
CA ILE A 200 2.98 34.05 1.92
C ILE A 200 3.69 34.25 3.26
N ASN A 201 3.37 35.33 3.95
CA ASN A 201 3.92 35.65 5.26
C ASN A 201 2.87 35.37 6.33
N VAL A 202 3.22 34.53 7.29
CA VAL A 202 2.36 34.17 8.43
C VAL A 202 2.98 34.74 9.69
N ALA A 203 2.16 35.34 10.56
CA ALA A 203 2.60 35.82 11.86
C ALA A 203 1.68 35.35 12.98
N TYR A 204 2.28 35.13 14.14
CA TYR A 204 1.59 34.81 15.37
C TYR A 204 2.12 35.68 16.50
N THR A 205 1.21 36.24 17.28
CA THR A 205 1.51 37.10 18.42
C THR A 205 1.09 36.43 19.71
N PHE A 206 2.04 36.32 20.64
CA PHE A 206 1.79 35.82 21.99
C PHE A 206 2.39 36.81 23.00
N LYS A 207 1.57 37.29 23.94
CA LYS A 207 1.96 38.29 24.96
C LYS A 207 2.79 39.45 24.37
N ASP A 208 2.23 40.11 23.34
CA ASP A 208 2.85 41.26 22.65
C ASP A 208 4.16 40.97 21.88
N VAL A 209 4.62 39.72 21.85
CA VAL A 209 5.74 39.29 21.01
C VAL A 209 5.19 38.66 19.73
N THR A 210 5.52 39.24 18.59
CA THR A 210 5.18 38.70 17.27
C THR A 210 6.38 37.98 16.66
N LYS A 211 6.13 36.77 16.15
CA LYS A 211 7.07 36.03 15.29
C LYS A 211 6.42 35.74 13.96
N SER A 212 7.26 35.63 12.93
CA SER A 212 6.83 35.42 11.55
C SER A 212 7.61 34.28 10.91
N ALA A 213 6.94 33.58 10.01
CA ALA A 213 7.51 32.61 9.10
C ALA A 213 6.89 32.84 7.72
N SER A 214 7.55 32.33 6.68
CA SER A 214 7.07 32.46 5.32
C SER A 214 7.24 31.15 4.57
N TYR A 215 6.40 30.95 3.55
CA TYR A 215 6.56 29.88 2.59
C TYR A 215 6.29 30.41 1.19
N GLU A 216 6.89 29.75 0.21
CA GLU A 216 6.69 30.07 -1.20
C GLU A 216 5.51 29.27 -1.75
N VAL A 217 4.75 29.93 -2.62
CA VAL A 217 3.72 29.33 -3.45
C VAL A 217 3.99 29.62 -4.92
N LYS A 218 3.72 28.68 -5.80
CA LYS A 218 3.89 28.80 -7.24
C LYS A 218 2.51 28.90 -7.88
N VAL A 219 2.26 29.97 -8.63
CA VAL A 219 1.13 30.04 -9.57
C VAL A 219 1.67 29.60 -10.92
N ILE A 220 1.07 28.58 -11.50
CA ILE A 220 1.47 28.03 -12.79
C ILE A 220 0.29 28.06 -13.75
N GLU A 221 0.58 28.22 -15.04
CA GLU A 221 -0.34 27.75 -16.07
C GLU A 221 -0.29 26.23 -16.00
N SER A 222 -1.44 25.58 -15.84
CA SER A 222 -1.44 24.12 -15.85
C SER A 222 -1.26 23.65 -17.29
N PRO A 223 -0.23 22.83 -17.60
CA PRO A 223 -0.23 22.14 -18.88
C PRO A 223 -1.47 21.26 -18.93
N THR A 224 -2.27 21.40 -19.98
CA THR A 224 -3.40 20.52 -20.21
C THR A 224 -2.87 19.17 -20.69
N TYR A 225 -2.93 18.18 -19.80
CA TYR A 225 -2.70 16.80 -20.17
C TYR A 225 -4.03 16.12 -20.47
N GLU A 226 -4.14 15.58 -21.68
CA GLU A 226 -5.23 14.69 -22.04
C GLU A 226 -4.78 13.25 -21.79
N ALA A 227 -5.66 12.45 -21.19
CA ALA A 227 -5.41 11.03 -21.03
C ALA A 227 -5.31 10.36 -22.42
N LYS A 228 -4.21 9.64 -22.67
CA LYS A 228 -3.95 8.94 -23.92
C LYS A 228 -4.01 7.42 -23.72
N ALA A 229 -4.45 6.71 -24.77
CA ALA A 229 -4.18 5.28 -24.87
C ALA A 229 -2.69 5.09 -25.21
N LEU A 230 -2.13 3.94 -24.82
CA LEU A 230 -0.80 3.53 -25.23
C LEU A 230 -0.87 2.81 -26.58
N ASP A 231 0.26 2.76 -27.28
CA ASP A 231 0.34 2.18 -28.62
C ASP A 231 0.25 0.66 -28.60
N TYR A 232 0.61 0.05 -27.46
CA TYR A 232 0.66 -1.39 -27.25
C TYR A 232 -0.19 -1.84 -26.06
N THR A 233 -0.58 -3.10 -26.11
CA THR A 233 -1.35 -3.83 -25.10
C THR A 233 -0.79 -5.23 -24.95
N SER A 234 -1.29 -6.02 -24.00
CA SER A 234 -0.88 -7.42 -23.86
C SER A 234 -1.30 -8.27 -25.06
N ASN A 235 -2.17 -7.77 -25.94
CA ASN A 235 -2.50 -8.46 -27.18
C ASN A 235 -1.28 -8.48 -28.10
N ASP A 236 -0.53 -7.38 -28.16
CA ASP A 236 0.70 -7.28 -28.94
C ASP A 236 1.79 -8.24 -28.44
N MET A 237 1.84 -8.49 -27.13
CA MET A 237 2.75 -9.46 -26.53
C MET A 237 2.43 -10.91 -26.92
N TYR A 238 1.14 -11.23 -27.16
CA TYR A 238 0.67 -12.60 -27.38
C TYR A 238 0.29 -12.95 -28.84
N THR A 239 0.09 -11.96 -29.71
CA THR A 239 -0.48 -12.13 -31.07
C THR A 239 0.42 -12.83 -32.08
N ASP A 240 1.75 -12.79 -31.93
CA ASP A 240 2.67 -13.36 -32.92
C ASP A 240 3.02 -14.84 -32.68
N ARG A 241 2.33 -15.52 -31.74
CA ARG A 241 2.65 -16.89 -31.32
C ARG A 241 1.45 -17.81 -31.34
N LEU A 242 1.74 -19.11 -31.27
CA LEU A 242 0.82 -20.24 -31.09
C LEU A 242 -0.12 -20.14 -29.85
N TYR A 243 -0.16 -18.98 -29.18
CA TYR A 243 -0.91 -18.59 -27.99
C TYR A 243 -1.87 -17.39 -28.23
N GLY A 244 -2.00 -16.88 -29.46
CA GLY A 244 -2.88 -15.76 -29.82
C GLY A 244 -4.38 -16.08 -29.79
N TRP A 245 -4.85 -16.80 -28.77
CA TRP A 245 -6.25 -17.26 -28.66
C TRP A 245 -6.91 -16.87 -27.33
N TYR A 246 -6.40 -15.81 -26.70
CA TYR A 246 -7.11 -15.12 -25.63
C TYR A 246 -8.42 -14.53 -26.16
N ASN A 247 -9.37 -14.33 -25.26
CA ASN A 247 -10.65 -13.77 -25.62
C ASN A 247 -10.53 -12.35 -26.16
N PRO A 248 -11.38 -11.96 -27.12
CA PRO A 248 -11.47 -10.58 -27.56
C PRO A 248 -11.76 -9.67 -26.37
N ARG A 249 -11.00 -8.57 -26.28
CA ARG A 249 -11.07 -7.62 -25.16
C ARG A 249 -11.99 -6.44 -25.45
N SER A 250 -12.63 -6.43 -26.61
CA SER A 250 -13.55 -5.37 -27.00
C SER A 250 -14.62 -5.90 -27.94
N GLY A 251 -15.65 -5.09 -28.15
CA GLY A 251 -16.79 -5.46 -28.98
C GLY A 251 -17.77 -6.38 -28.25
N ASN A 252 -18.61 -7.05 -29.04
CA ASN A 252 -19.64 -7.95 -28.52
C ASN A 252 -19.11 -9.39 -28.56
N VAL A 253 -18.76 -9.93 -27.40
CA VAL A 253 -18.30 -11.32 -27.26
C VAL A 253 -19.46 -12.14 -26.74
N LYS A 254 -19.84 -13.18 -27.48
CA LYS A 254 -20.92 -14.08 -27.08
C LYS A 254 -20.30 -15.35 -26.52
N GLY A 255 -20.54 -15.59 -25.23
CA GLY A 255 -20.07 -16.76 -24.53
C GLY A 255 -21.11 -17.85 -24.32
N LEU A 256 -20.62 -18.99 -23.87
CA LEU A 256 -21.39 -20.17 -23.55
C LEU A 256 -20.93 -20.75 -22.22
N VAL A 257 -21.89 -20.95 -21.32
CA VAL A 257 -21.69 -21.64 -20.04
C VAL A 257 -22.32 -23.04 -20.16
N ILE A 258 -21.51 -24.09 -20.00
CA ILE A 258 -21.95 -25.49 -20.05
C ILE A 258 -21.81 -26.12 -18.67
N PRO A 259 -22.93 -26.33 -17.96
CA PRO A 259 -22.91 -27.01 -16.68
C PRO A 259 -22.84 -28.54 -16.87
N ILE A 260 -21.93 -29.19 -16.14
CA ILE A 260 -21.66 -30.64 -16.20
C ILE A 260 -22.33 -31.33 -15.02
N TYR A 261 -23.17 -32.34 -15.32
CA TYR A 261 -23.85 -33.15 -14.32
C TYR A 261 -23.25 -34.55 -14.27
N PHE A 262 -22.31 -34.76 -13.35
CA PHE A 262 -21.74 -36.08 -13.10
C PHE A 262 -22.73 -36.97 -12.32
N THR A 263 -22.47 -38.27 -12.32
CA THR A 263 -23.33 -39.25 -11.62
C THR A 263 -23.34 -39.09 -10.09
N ASP A 264 -22.30 -38.46 -9.54
CA ASP A 264 -22.09 -38.12 -8.12
C ASP A 264 -22.48 -36.67 -7.76
N THR A 265 -22.77 -35.81 -8.75
CA THR A 265 -23.28 -34.44 -8.51
C THR A 265 -24.53 -34.38 -7.60
N PRO A 266 -25.51 -35.30 -7.66
CA PRO A 266 -26.64 -35.26 -6.73
C PRO A 266 -26.25 -35.32 -5.25
N THR A 267 -25.21 -36.11 -4.92
CA THR A 267 -24.70 -36.24 -3.55
C THR A 267 -24.16 -34.90 -3.06
N TYR A 268 -23.46 -34.19 -3.94
CA TYR A 268 -22.90 -32.88 -3.62
C TYR A 268 -23.98 -31.81 -3.40
N ILE A 269 -24.99 -31.73 -4.28
CA ILE A 269 -26.14 -30.82 -4.08
C ILE A 269 -26.84 -31.11 -2.74
N ALA A 270 -26.97 -32.39 -2.38
CA ALA A 270 -27.58 -32.76 -1.10
C ALA A 270 -26.75 -32.28 0.09
N LYS A 271 -25.41 -32.39 0.03
CA LYS A 271 -24.50 -31.88 1.06
C LYS A 271 -24.61 -30.37 1.24
N LEU A 272 -24.55 -29.59 0.16
CA LEU A 272 -24.70 -28.13 0.22
C LEU A 272 -26.04 -27.70 0.83
N ASN A 273 -27.12 -28.42 0.50
CA ASN A 273 -28.43 -28.17 1.10
C ASN A 273 -28.52 -28.57 2.58
N GLU A 274 -27.76 -29.58 3.02
CA GLU A 274 -27.69 -29.94 4.43
C GLU A 274 -26.95 -28.87 5.24
N GLU A 275 -25.85 -28.36 4.68
CA GLU A 275 -25.03 -27.30 5.29
C GLU A 275 -25.73 -25.93 5.25
N ASN A 276 -26.49 -25.67 4.18
CA ASN A 276 -27.18 -24.40 3.94
C ASN A 276 -28.65 -24.64 3.52
N PRO A 277 -29.54 -25.01 4.45
CA PRO A 277 -30.93 -25.40 4.14
C PRO A 277 -31.75 -24.33 3.41
N ASP A 278 -31.43 -23.06 3.63
CA ASP A 278 -32.13 -21.92 3.02
C ASP A 278 -31.83 -21.77 1.52
N LEU A 279 -30.78 -22.42 1.00
CA LEU A 279 -30.47 -22.40 -0.43
C LEU A 279 -31.50 -23.16 -1.26
N GLY A 280 -32.03 -24.28 -0.75
CA GLY A 280 -32.99 -25.11 -1.48
C GLY A 280 -32.55 -25.49 -2.90
N LEU A 281 -31.27 -25.83 -3.07
CA LEU A 281 -30.64 -26.13 -4.35
C LEU A 281 -31.33 -27.30 -5.06
N THR A 282 -31.60 -27.08 -6.34
CA THR A 282 -32.10 -28.07 -7.31
C THR A 282 -31.34 -27.89 -8.61
N LYS A 283 -31.41 -28.86 -9.54
CA LYS A 283 -30.85 -28.69 -10.90
C LYS A 283 -31.29 -27.38 -11.56
N GLU A 284 -32.56 -27.01 -11.42
CA GLU A 284 -33.14 -25.81 -12.05
C GLU A 284 -32.69 -24.52 -11.35
N LYS A 285 -32.60 -24.55 -10.01
CA LYS A 285 -32.07 -23.42 -9.25
C LYS A 285 -30.61 -23.14 -9.60
N VAL A 286 -29.77 -24.19 -9.67
CA VAL A 286 -28.35 -24.04 -10.04
C VAL A 286 -28.20 -23.42 -11.44
N LEU A 287 -29.00 -23.81 -12.42
CA LEU A 287 -28.98 -23.18 -13.76
C LEU A 287 -29.36 -21.69 -13.71
N THR A 288 -30.38 -21.37 -12.90
CA THR A 288 -30.84 -19.98 -12.72
C THR A 288 -29.77 -19.13 -12.04
N ASP A 289 -29.15 -19.67 -10.99
CA ASP A 289 -28.07 -19.00 -10.26
C ASP A 289 -26.83 -18.82 -11.14
N LEU A 290 -26.46 -19.80 -11.98
CA LEU A 290 -25.41 -19.63 -12.98
C LEU A 290 -25.74 -18.50 -13.96
N ASN A 291 -26.99 -18.41 -14.42
CA ASN A 291 -27.36 -17.33 -15.33
C ASN A 291 -27.26 -15.96 -14.63
N THR A 292 -27.65 -15.88 -13.36
CA THR A 292 -27.47 -14.68 -12.52
C THR A 292 -25.98 -14.33 -12.33
N ALA A 293 -25.12 -15.33 -12.06
CA ALA A 293 -23.69 -15.13 -11.84
C ALA A 293 -22.96 -14.64 -13.10
N PHE A 294 -23.25 -15.21 -14.27
CA PHE A 294 -22.55 -14.86 -15.51
C PHE A 294 -23.17 -13.69 -16.28
N PHE A 295 -24.51 -13.64 -16.36
CA PHE A 295 -25.23 -12.75 -17.29
C PHE A 295 -26.38 -11.96 -16.63
N GLY A 296 -26.46 -11.93 -15.29
CA GLY A 296 -27.47 -11.15 -14.58
C GLY A 296 -27.29 -9.64 -14.76
N GLU A 297 -28.38 -8.91 -14.99
CA GLU A 297 -28.40 -7.44 -15.04
C GLU A 297 -29.05 -6.89 -13.76
N GLY A 298 -28.60 -5.71 -13.30
CA GLY A 298 -29.31 -4.92 -12.27
C GLY A 298 -29.54 -5.67 -10.95
N ARG A 299 -28.49 -6.30 -10.42
CA ARG A 299 -28.57 -7.11 -9.21
C ARG A 299 -28.78 -6.22 -7.96
N ASP A 300 -29.87 -6.49 -7.22
CA ASP A 300 -30.21 -5.77 -5.98
C ASP A 300 -29.43 -6.27 -4.75
N ASP A 301 -28.77 -7.43 -4.85
CA ASP A 301 -27.96 -8.03 -3.78
C ASP A 301 -26.54 -7.45 -3.68
N GLY A 302 -26.24 -6.43 -4.49
CA GLY A 302 -25.07 -5.56 -4.33
C GLY A 302 -23.83 -5.96 -5.12
N TRP A 303 -23.72 -7.20 -5.63
CA TRP A 303 -22.57 -7.65 -6.44
C TRP A 303 -22.88 -7.76 -7.93
N ASN A 304 -21.83 -7.71 -8.77
CA ASN A 304 -21.92 -7.79 -10.23
C ASN A 304 -22.04 -9.24 -10.74
N SER A 305 -22.66 -9.41 -11.90
CA SER A 305 -22.41 -10.62 -12.72
C SER A 305 -21.07 -10.47 -13.45
N VAL A 306 -20.51 -11.56 -13.98
CA VAL A 306 -19.29 -11.49 -14.80
C VAL A 306 -19.47 -10.50 -15.95
N SER A 307 -20.59 -10.58 -16.66
CA SER A 307 -20.94 -9.65 -17.74
C SER A 307 -21.01 -8.19 -17.28
N SER A 308 -21.74 -7.90 -16.18
CA SER A 308 -21.91 -6.52 -15.73
C SER A 308 -20.63 -5.92 -15.14
N TYR A 309 -19.79 -6.76 -14.52
CA TYR A 309 -18.46 -6.37 -14.02
C TYR A 309 -17.55 -5.95 -15.18
N TYR A 310 -17.35 -6.83 -16.16
CA TYR A 310 -16.45 -6.55 -17.27
C TYR A 310 -16.93 -5.44 -18.19
N LYS A 311 -18.26 -5.23 -18.30
CA LYS A 311 -18.81 -4.07 -18.99
C LYS A 311 -18.42 -2.76 -18.31
N GLN A 312 -18.42 -2.71 -16.98
CA GLN A 312 -18.02 -1.53 -16.22
C GLN A 312 -16.51 -1.30 -16.27
N VAL A 313 -15.71 -2.33 -15.96
CA VAL A 313 -14.24 -2.26 -15.88
C VAL A 313 -13.55 -2.08 -17.23
N SER A 314 -14.18 -2.50 -18.32
CA SER A 314 -13.69 -2.20 -19.68
C SER A 314 -14.13 -0.82 -20.19
N ASN A 315 -14.82 -0.03 -19.38
CA ASN A 315 -15.44 1.24 -19.78
C ASN A 315 -16.34 1.08 -21.03
N ASN A 316 -17.22 0.07 -21.01
CA ASN A 316 -18.11 -0.35 -22.10
C ASN A 316 -17.39 -0.79 -23.40
N GLN A 317 -16.08 -1.00 -23.39
CA GLN A 317 -15.36 -1.48 -24.56
C GLN A 317 -15.65 -2.95 -24.84
N LEU A 318 -15.85 -3.76 -23.79
CA LEU A 318 -16.26 -5.15 -23.88
C LEU A 318 -17.72 -5.31 -23.46
N ASN A 319 -18.51 -5.95 -24.33
CA ASN A 319 -19.86 -6.38 -24.02
C ASN A 319 -19.93 -7.91 -24.07
N LEU A 320 -19.74 -8.52 -22.90
CA LEU A 320 -19.81 -9.96 -22.72
C LEU A 320 -21.27 -10.38 -22.58
N THR A 321 -21.78 -11.13 -23.55
CA THR A 321 -23.15 -11.68 -23.56
C THR A 321 -23.09 -13.19 -23.64
N GLY A 322 -24.20 -13.89 -23.49
CA GLY A 322 -24.18 -15.33 -23.66
C GLY A 322 -25.41 -16.03 -23.13
N LYS A 323 -25.26 -17.34 -22.89
CA LYS A 323 -26.28 -18.15 -22.23
C LYS A 323 -25.67 -19.26 -21.40
N VAL A 324 -26.45 -19.71 -20.43
CA VAL A 324 -26.25 -20.99 -19.75
C VAL A 324 -27.03 -22.06 -20.50
N SER A 325 -26.35 -23.13 -20.90
CA SER A 325 -26.99 -24.26 -21.57
C SER A 325 -27.71 -25.18 -20.59
N ASN A 326 -28.45 -26.16 -21.11
CA ASN A 326 -28.92 -27.29 -20.30
C ASN A 326 -27.72 -28.10 -19.78
N TRP A 327 -27.98 -28.99 -18.83
CA TRP A 327 -26.95 -29.90 -18.31
C TRP A 327 -26.40 -30.84 -19.38
N TYR A 328 -25.07 -30.91 -19.49
CA TYR A 328 -24.39 -32.01 -20.15
C TYR A 328 -24.15 -33.15 -19.15
N GLU A 329 -24.64 -34.34 -19.46
CA GLU A 329 -24.56 -35.51 -18.58
C GLU A 329 -23.65 -36.59 -19.21
N PRO A 330 -22.35 -36.66 -18.83
CA PRO A 330 -21.41 -37.59 -19.45
C PRO A 330 -21.63 -39.06 -19.05
N GLY A 331 -22.50 -39.33 -18.08
CA GLY A 331 -22.71 -40.67 -17.53
C GLY A 331 -21.50 -41.23 -16.76
N LYS A 332 -20.59 -40.35 -16.32
CA LYS A 332 -19.38 -40.65 -15.54
C LYS A 332 -19.49 -40.04 -14.14
N ALA A 333 -18.79 -40.60 -13.15
CA ALA A 333 -18.56 -39.91 -11.89
C ALA A 333 -17.51 -38.82 -12.08
N SER A 334 -17.52 -37.79 -11.24
CA SER A 334 -16.49 -36.76 -11.29
C SER A 334 -15.11 -37.38 -11.09
N THR A 335 -14.96 -38.34 -10.17
CA THR A 335 -13.73 -39.09 -9.90
C THR A 335 -13.18 -39.89 -11.09
N ASP A 336 -13.97 -40.11 -12.14
CA ASP A 336 -13.49 -40.79 -13.35
C ASP A 336 -12.72 -39.84 -14.29
N ILE A 337 -12.75 -38.54 -14.03
CA ILE A 337 -12.07 -37.53 -14.84
C ILE A 337 -10.66 -37.31 -14.30
N THR A 338 -9.69 -37.55 -15.17
CA THR A 338 -8.27 -37.28 -14.96
C THR A 338 -7.81 -36.13 -15.85
N GLY A 339 -6.62 -35.58 -15.60
CA GLY A 339 -6.00 -34.59 -16.50
C GLY A 339 -5.90 -35.06 -17.96
N SER A 340 -5.74 -36.36 -18.19
CA SER A 340 -5.69 -36.93 -19.55
C SER A 340 -7.04 -36.99 -20.27
N THR A 341 -8.15 -36.98 -19.53
CA THR A 341 -9.52 -37.13 -20.07
C THR A 341 -10.33 -35.83 -20.03
N LEU A 342 -9.83 -34.80 -19.34
CA LEU A 342 -10.53 -33.52 -19.18
C LEU A 342 -10.79 -32.84 -20.53
N ASN A 343 -9.77 -32.74 -21.38
CA ASN A 343 -9.88 -32.10 -22.69
C ASN A 343 -10.93 -32.81 -23.58
N ASP A 344 -11.00 -34.14 -23.52
CA ASP A 344 -12.01 -34.91 -24.25
C ASP A 344 -13.43 -34.62 -23.72
N LEU A 345 -13.62 -34.59 -22.40
CA LEU A 345 -14.90 -34.23 -21.78
C LEU A 345 -15.39 -32.86 -22.25
N ILE A 346 -14.50 -31.88 -22.31
CA ILE A 346 -14.82 -30.51 -22.68
C ILE A 346 -15.21 -30.42 -24.15
N ARG A 347 -14.44 -31.08 -25.04
CA ARG A 347 -14.78 -31.16 -26.47
C ARG A 347 -16.11 -31.87 -26.67
N ASP A 348 -16.38 -32.95 -25.94
CA ASP A 348 -17.64 -33.67 -26.00
C ASP A 348 -18.82 -32.81 -25.53
N ALA A 349 -18.67 -32.06 -24.44
CA ALA A 349 -19.68 -31.15 -23.91
C ALA A 349 -20.01 -30.01 -24.89
N VAL A 350 -18.99 -29.37 -25.47
CA VAL A 350 -19.17 -28.32 -26.47
C VAL A 350 -19.83 -28.88 -27.73
N ASN A 351 -19.34 -30.00 -28.27
CA ASN A 351 -19.93 -30.63 -29.44
C ASN A 351 -21.36 -31.08 -29.20
N TRP A 352 -21.67 -31.61 -28.01
CA TRP A 352 -23.03 -31.95 -27.59
C TRP A 352 -23.96 -30.75 -27.67
N TYR A 353 -23.54 -29.60 -27.14
CA TYR A 353 -24.36 -28.39 -27.13
C TYR A 353 -24.72 -27.95 -28.56
N PHE A 354 -23.71 -27.79 -29.43
CA PHE A 354 -23.93 -27.34 -30.80
C PHE A 354 -24.70 -28.36 -31.63
N THR A 355 -24.46 -29.66 -31.44
CA THR A 355 -25.22 -30.73 -32.12
C THR A 355 -26.69 -30.75 -31.69
N THR A 356 -26.96 -30.55 -30.40
CA THR A 356 -28.31 -30.66 -29.84
C THR A 356 -29.16 -29.42 -30.12
N THR A 357 -28.54 -28.23 -30.12
CA THR A 357 -29.23 -26.95 -30.37
C THR A 357 -29.32 -26.61 -31.86
N GLY A 358 -28.37 -27.07 -32.68
CA GLY A 358 -28.23 -26.67 -34.07
C GLY A 358 -27.67 -25.26 -34.25
N GLU A 359 -27.15 -24.63 -33.20
CA GLU A 359 -26.49 -23.33 -33.30
C GLU A 359 -25.15 -23.42 -34.03
N SER A 360 -24.73 -22.31 -34.65
CA SER A 360 -23.43 -22.22 -35.32
C SER A 360 -22.35 -21.89 -34.31
N LYS A 361 -21.23 -22.62 -34.33
CA LYS A 361 -20.06 -22.29 -33.52
C LYS A 361 -19.45 -20.94 -33.91
N LYS A 362 -19.59 -20.55 -35.18
CA LYS A 362 -19.17 -19.24 -35.69
C LYS A 362 -19.83 -18.05 -34.98
N ASP A 363 -21.02 -18.22 -34.43
CA ASP A 363 -21.70 -17.15 -33.67
C ASP A 363 -20.98 -16.83 -32.34
N TYR A 364 -19.97 -17.62 -31.97
CA TYR A 364 -19.18 -17.51 -30.75
C TYR A 364 -17.68 -17.28 -31.03
N ASP A 365 -17.33 -16.95 -32.28
CA ASP A 365 -15.97 -16.58 -32.74
C ASP A 365 -16.06 -15.16 -33.30
N SER A 366 -16.00 -14.17 -32.41
CA SER A 366 -16.32 -12.77 -32.72
C SER A 366 -15.20 -12.04 -33.46
N ASP A 367 -13.96 -12.49 -33.31
CA ASP A 367 -12.79 -11.95 -34.03
C ASP A 367 -12.45 -12.74 -35.31
N ASN A 368 -13.14 -13.87 -35.56
CA ASN A 368 -12.96 -14.77 -36.71
C ASN A 368 -11.56 -15.40 -36.77
N ASN A 369 -10.98 -15.71 -35.60
CA ASN A 369 -9.67 -16.36 -35.50
C ASN A 369 -9.75 -17.89 -35.65
N GLY A 370 -10.96 -18.47 -35.77
CA GLY A 370 -11.18 -19.91 -35.91
C GLY A 370 -11.23 -20.67 -34.57
N VAL A 371 -11.32 -19.94 -33.46
CA VAL A 371 -11.46 -20.44 -32.09
C VAL A 371 -12.76 -19.88 -31.50
N ILE A 372 -13.46 -20.69 -30.72
CA ILE A 372 -14.60 -20.20 -29.95
C ILE A 372 -14.07 -19.37 -28.78
N ASP A 373 -14.54 -18.13 -28.64
CA ASP A 373 -14.09 -17.16 -27.64
C ASP A 373 -14.39 -17.66 -26.20
N TYR A 374 -15.50 -17.21 -25.61
CA TYR A 374 -15.74 -17.34 -24.17
C TYR A 374 -16.51 -18.62 -23.81
N ILE A 375 -15.78 -19.73 -23.64
CA ILE A 375 -16.33 -21.01 -23.16
C ILE A 375 -16.08 -21.20 -21.66
N ASN A 376 -17.14 -21.53 -20.93
CA ASN A 376 -17.08 -21.80 -19.49
C ASN A 376 -17.69 -23.16 -19.22
N ILE A 377 -16.90 -24.06 -18.65
CA ILE A 377 -17.34 -25.41 -18.27
C ILE A 377 -17.44 -25.44 -16.75
N ILE A 378 -18.68 -25.55 -16.26
CA ILE A 378 -18.97 -25.45 -14.83
C ILE A 378 -19.38 -26.81 -14.30
N TYR A 379 -18.62 -27.38 -13.38
CA TYR A 379 -18.82 -28.75 -12.96
C TYR A 379 -19.46 -28.86 -11.57
N GLY A 380 -20.06 -30.02 -11.31
CA GLY A 380 -20.73 -30.32 -10.05
C GLY A 380 -20.03 -31.34 -9.18
N ARG A 381 -19.02 -30.90 -8.45
CA ARG A 381 -18.25 -31.69 -7.47
C ARG A 381 -17.97 -30.83 -6.24
N ASP A 382 -17.79 -31.50 -5.10
CA ASP A 382 -17.33 -30.93 -3.84
C ASP A 382 -15.85 -30.54 -3.95
N ASP A 383 -15.55 -29.26 -3.79
CA ASP A 383 -14.20 -28.80 -3.47
C ASP A 383 -14.05 -28.90 -1.97
N TYR A 384 -12.96 -29.53 -1.51
CA TYR A 384 -12.52 -29.71 -0.12
C TYR A 384 -12.67 -31.11 0.47
N ASP A 385 -11.60 -31.89 0.31
CA ASP A 385 -11.12 -32.82 1.33
C ASP A 385 -9.59 -32.59 1.50
N GLU A 386 -9.23 -31.52 2.22
CA GLU A 386 -7.95 -31.15 2.88
C GLU A 386 -6.56 -31.53 2.30
N LYS A 387 -6.41 -31.93 1.03
CA LYS A 387 -5.10 -32.30 0.46
C LYS A 387 -4.86 -31.68 -0.91
N ILE A 388 -4.36 -30.44 -0.89
CA ILE A 388 -3.86 -29.71 -2.08
C ILE A 388 -2.67 -30.46 -2.75
N ASP A 389 -1.96 -31.31 -2.00
CA ASP A 389 -0.85 -32.12 -2.53
C ASP A 389 -1.28 -33.31 -3.41
N ASP A 390 -2.58 -33.57 -3.59
CA ASP A 390 -3.08 -34.62 -4.47
C ASP A 390 -3.25 -34.08 -5.92
N PRO A 391 -2.50 -34.61 -6.91
CA PRO A 391 -2.63 -34.20 -8.31
C PRO A 391 -4.05 -34.35 -8.89
N GLU A 392 -4.87 -35.24 -8.33
CA GLU A 392 -6.27 -35.39 -8.74
C GLU A 392 -7.17 -34.29 -8.16
N MET A 393 -6.79 -33.67 -7.03
CA MET A 393 -7.51 -32.53 -6.45
C MET A 393 -7.12 -31.21 -7.12
N ALA A 394 -5.85 -31.03 -7.47
CA ALA A 394 -5.38 -29.89 -8.29
C ALA A 394 -6.06 -29.81 -9.68
N LEU A 395 -6.65 -30.92 -10.15
CA LEU A 395 -7.45 -30.93 -11.37
C LEU A 395 -8.71 -30.05 -11.25
N TYR A 396 -9.29 -29.97 -10.06
CA TYR A 396 -10.56 -29.29 -9.79
C TYR A 396 -10.38 -27.86 -9.29
N TRP A 397 -9.16 -27.40 -9.05
CA TRP A 397 -8.93 -25.98 -8.86
C TRP A 397 -9.47 -25.17 -10.05
N GLY A 398 -10.22 -24.10 -9.75
CA GLY A 398 -10.75 -23.16 -10.73
C GLY A 398 -9.61 -22.61 -11.58
N LYS A 399 -9.70 -22.73 -12.90
CA LYS A 399 -8.62 -22.29 -13.80
C LYS A 399 -9.09 -22.03 -15.21
N ILE A 400 -8.29 -21.26 -15.94
CA ILE A 400 -8.26 -21.30 -17.39
C ILE A 400 -7.33 -22.41 -17.88
N SER A 401 -7.82 -23.23 -18.80
CA SER A 401 -7.06 -24.31 -19.41
C SER A 401 -7.19 -24.26 -20.94
N SER A 402 -6.25 -24.91 -21.63
CA SER A 402 -6.26 -25.04 -23.08
C SER A 402 -6.17 -26.50 -23.52
N ASN A 403 -6.88 -26.85 -24.59
CA ASN A 403 -6.79 -28.19 -25.20
C ASN A 403 -5.42 -28.38 -25.90
N SER A 404 -4.61 -29.32 -25.42
CA SER A 404 -3.26 -29.60 -25.95
C SER A 404 -3.29 -30.29 -27.34
N GLY A 405 -2.58 -29.74 -28.33
CA GLY A 405 -2.35 -30.34 -29.65
C GLY A 405 -1.94 -29.30 -30.71
N SER A 406 -1.27 -29.68 -31.81
CA SER A 406 -1.01 -28.77 -32.93
C SER A 406 -2.35 -28.23 -33.46
N ILE A 407 -2.57 -26.94 -33.25
CA ILE A 407 -3.80 -26.23 -33.60
C ILE A 407 -3.84 -26.07 -35.12
N VAL A 408 -4.84 -26.68 -35.76
CA VAL A 408 -5.36 -26.20 -37.04
C VAL A 408 -6.60 -25.39 -36.65
N PRO A 409 -6.61 -24.06 -36.81
CA PRO A 409 -7.82 -23.27 -36.65
C PRO A 409 -8.97 -23.92 -37.42
N GLY A 410 -10.19 -23.87 -36.89
CA GLY A 410 -11.34 -24.36 -37.63
C GLY A 410 -11.39 -23.73 -39.02
N GLU A 411 -11.53 -24.55 -40.08
CA GLU A 411 -11.67 -23.98 -41.43
C GLU A 411 -13.09 -23.46 -41.63
N GLY A 412 -13.24 -22.18 -41.98
CA GLY A 412 -14.51 -21.61 -42.41
C GLY A 412 -15.50 -21.39 -41.25
N ASP A 413 -16.56 -22.19 -41.18
CA ASP A 413 -17.72 -21.97 -40.28
C ASP A 413 -17.72 -22.92 -39.05
N ASP A 414 -16.62 -23.61 -38.75
CA ASP A 414 -16.51 -24.59 -37.64
C ASP A 414 -15.31 -24.30 -36.70
N PRO A 415 -15.34 -23.19 -35.94
CA PRO A 415 -14.29 -22.90 -34.96
C PRO A 415 -14.18 -23.98 -33.87
N ASP A 416 -12.97 -24.18 -33.33
CA ASP A 416 -12.69 -25.20 -32.31
C ASP A 416 -12.67 -24.61 -30.90
N VAL A 417 -12.93 -25.43 -29.88
CA VAL A 417 -12.78 -25.02 -28.47
C VAL A 417 -11.32 -25.18 -28.03
N LYS A 418 -10.70 -24.09 -27.58
CA LYS A 418 -9.31 -24.07 -27.09
C LYS A 418 -9.23 -23.63 -25.65
N PHE A 419 -9.31 -22.33 -25.41
CA PHE A 419 -9.34 -21.76 -24.07
C PHE A 419 -10.73 -21.91 -23.47
N HIS A 420 -10.76 -22.33 -22.22
CA HIS A 420 -11.99 -22.52 -21.49
C HIS A 420 -11.74 -22.35 -20.00
N MET A 421 -12.75 -21.83 -19.32
CA MET A 421 -12.79 -21.87 -17.86
C MET A 421 -13.27 -23.24 -17.39
N TRP A 422 -12.61 -23.76 -16.37
CA TRP A 422 -13.00 -24.93 -15.62
C TRP A 422 -13.16 -24.53 -14.16
N ALA A 423 -14.40 -24.48 -13.67
CA ALA A 423 -14.70 -24.03 -12.31
C ALA A 423 -15.91 -24.78 -11.72
N ALA A 424 -16.02 -24.81 -10.39
CA ALA A 424 -17.12 -25.49 -9.73
C ALA A 424 -18.34 -24.59 -9.64
N TYR A 425 -19.56 -25.14 -9.72
CA TYR A 425 -20.72 -24.31 -9.35
C TYR A 425 -20.78 -23.98 -7.86
N SER A 426 -19.99 -24.67 -7.01
CA SER A 426 -19.77 -24.31 -5.60
C SER A 426 -19.41 -22.84 -5.44
N ASP A 427 -18.68 -22.32 -6.43
CA ASP A 427 -17.98 -21.06 -6.28
C ASP A 427 -18.91 -19.87 -6.10
N MET A 428 -20.12 -19.98 -6.67
CA MET A 428 -21.17 -18.98 -6.48
C MET A 428 -21.87 -19.03 -5.12
N TYR A 429 -21.49 -19.99 -4.26
CA TYR A 429 -22.03 -20.13 -2.91
C TYR A 429 -20.94 -19.95 -1.83
N ASN A 430 -19.80 -19.38 -2.19
CA ASN A 430 -18.71 -19.14 -1.23
C ASN A 430 -18.92 -17.90 -0.33
N ASN A 431 -19.89 -17.04 -0.66
CA ASN A 431 -20.09 -15.75 0.00
C ASN A 431 -21.55 -15.56 0.51
N LEU A 432 -22.21 -16.64 0.92
CA LEU A 432 -23.64 -16.66 1.30
C LEU A 432 -24.02 -15.70 2.42
N MET A 433 -23.04 -15.32 3.23
CA MET A 433 -23.20 -14.32 4.29
C MET A 433 -23.43 -12.89 3.77
N ASN A 434 -23.06 -12.59 2.52
CA ASN A 434 -23.24 -11.29 1.91
C ASN A 434 -24.14 -11.32 0.66
N THR A 435 -24.10 -12.39 -0.15
CA THR A 435 -24.89 -12.52 -1.38
C THR A 435 -25.32 -13.98 -1.64
N PRO A 436 -26.56 -14.23 -2.12
CA PRO A 436 -27.03 -15.58 -2.41
C PRO A 436 -26.38 -16.20 -3.67
N VAL A 437 -25.79 -15.39 -4.56
CA VAL A 437 -25.11 -15.85 -5.78
C VAL A 437 -23.84 -15.03 -6.00
N ASP A 438 -22.69 -15.58 -5.68
CA ASP A 438 -21.41 -14.92 -5.80
C ASP A 438 -20.81 -15.09 -7.20
N ALA A 439 -20.10 -14.08 -7.73
CA ALA A 439 -19.44 -14.18 -9.03
C ALA A 439 -17.93 -13.91 -8.96
N HIS A 440 -17.35 -13.64 -7.77
CA HIS A 440 -15.95 -13.20 -7.63
C HIS A 440 -14.96 -14.19 -8.26
N VAL A 441 -15.10 -15.50 -8.00
CA VAL A 441 -14.22 -16.52 -8.60
C VAL A 441 -14.34 -16.53 -10.12
N TYR A 442 -15.56 -16.60 -10.66
CA TYR A 442 -15.75 -16.60 -12.11
C TYR A 442 -15.22 -15.31 -12.76
N THR A 443 -15.37 -14.17 -12.09
CA THR A 443 -14.83 -12.89 -12.54
C THR A 443 -13.31 -12.92 -12.57
N HIS A 444 -12.65 -13.41 -11.52
CA HIS A 444 -11.20 -13.56 -11.47
C HIS A 444 -10.68 -14.44 -12.61
N GLU A 445 -11.24 -15.65 -12.76
CA GLU A 445 -10.86 -16.59 -13.82
C GLU A 445 -11.08 -16.02 -15.23
N THR A 446 -12.14 -15.24 -15.40
CA THR A 446 -12.39 -14.53 -16.67
C THR A 446 -11.25 -13.56 -17.01
N GLY A 447 -10.56 -13.00 -16.01
CA GLY A 447 -9.39 -12.13 -16.18
C GLY A 447 -8.24 -12.82 -16.90
N HIS A 448 -7.94 -14.06 -16.53
CA HIS A 448 -6.94 -14.89 -17.21
C HIS A 448 -7.32 -15.16 -18.67
N THR A 449 -8.61 -15.21 -19.01
CA THR A 449 -9.02 -15.36 -20.42
C THR A 449 -8.63 -14.18 -21.30
N PHE A 450 -8.33 -13.02 -20.70
CA PHE A 450 -7.80 -11.86 -21.40
C PHE A 450 -6.27 -11.76 -21.33
N GLY A 451 -5.60 -12.67 -20.61
CA GLY A 451 -4.15 -12.72 -20.45
C GLY A 451 -3.61 -11.92 -19.27
N LEU A 452 -4.42 -11.73 -18.22
CA LEU A 452 -3.95 -11.25 -16.93
C LEU A 452 -3.35 -12.40 -16.12
N GLU A 453 -2.30 -12.11 -15.35
CA GLU A 453 -1.66 -13.05 -14.44
C GLU A 453 -2.29 -13.00 -13.05
N ASP A 454 -2.02 -14.01 -12.23
CA ASP A 454 -2.23 -13.92 -10.80
C ASP A 454 -1.19 -13.02 -10.16
N TYR A 455 -1.67 -12.14 -9.27
CA TYR A 455 -0.78 -11.20 -8.60
C TYR A 455 -0.51 -11.58 -7.13
N TYR A 456 -1.05 -12.70 -6.64
CA TYR A 456 -0.70 -13.19 -5.31
C TYR A 456 0.60 -13.99 -5.29
N ASP A 457 1.22 -14.08 -4.12
CA ASP A 457 2.39 -14.93 -3.93
C ASP A 457 1.94 -16.37 -3.72
N TYR A 458 2.42 -17.28 -4.57
CA TYR A 458 2.16 -18.71 -4.44
C TYR A 458 3.04 -19.36 -3.37
N ASN A 459 4.03 -18.65 -2.84
CA ASN A 459 4.82 -19.10 -1.73
C ASN A 459 4.06 -18.92 -0.41
N GLU A 460 3.39 -19.98 0.02
CA GLU A 460 2.68 -20.03 1.31
C GLU A 460 3.58 -19.75 2.52
N GLU A 461 4.91 -19.80 2.36
CA GLU A 461 5.84 -19.41 3.40
C GLU A 461 6.00 -17.89 3.57
N LYS A 462 5.59 -17.05 2.61
CA LYS A 462 5.92 -15.62 2.65
C LYS A 462 4.76 -14.72 3.08
N ASP A 463 3.51 -15.23 3.15
CA ASP A 463 2.26 -14.45 3.39
C ASP A 463 2.28 -13.04 2.77
N ALA A 464 2.87 -12.92 1.58
CA ALA A 464 3.05 -11.66 0.90
C ALA A 464 1.73 -11.18 0.30
N ARG A 465 1.44 -9.89 0.49
CA ARG A 465 0.22 -9.21 0.04
C ARG A 465 0.54 -7.96 -0.75
N PRO A 466 1.20 -8.07 -1.92
CA PRO A 466 1.73 -6.92 -2.66
C PRO A 466 0.71 -5.80 -2.89
N MET A 467 -0.57 -6.14 -3.04
CA MET A 467 -1.64 -5.16 -3.33
C MET A 467 -2.68 -5.10 -2.20
N ALA A 468 -2.27 -5.50 -1.00
CA ALA A 468 -3.00 -5.40 0.26
C ALA A 468 -4.43 -5.99 0.29
N GLY A 469 -4.77 -6.86 -0.66
CA GLY A 469 -6.08 -7.53 -0.67
C GLY A 469 -7.17 -6.86 -1.48
N ALA A 470 -6.88 -5.81 -2.26
CA ALA A 470 -7.92 -5.00 -2.93
C ALA A 470 -7.67 -4.81 -4.43
N THR A 471 -7.59 -5.92 -5.17
CA THR A 471 -7.68 -5.97 -6.65
C THR A 471 -8.09 -7.38 -7.09
N MET A 472 -8.78 -7.46 -8.22
CA MET A 472 -9.45 -8.67 -8.71
C MET A 472 -8.49 -9.83 -8.95
N MET A 473 -7.31 -9.60 -9.54
CA MET A 473 -6.33 -10.66 -9.82
C MET A 473 -5.47 -11.05 -8.59
N PHE A 474 -5.81 -10.55 -7.40
CA PHE A 474 -5.13 -10.92 -6.16
C PHE A 474 -6.04 -11.76 -5.24
N HIS A 475 -7.18 -11.22 -4.79
CA HIS A 475 -8.08 -11.88 -3.84
C HIS A 475 -9.53 -11.93 -4.34
N ASN A 476 -9.73 -11.84 -5.66
CA ASN A 476 -11.02 -11.89 -6.34
C ASN A 476 -11.97 -10.72 -6.02
N THR A 477 -11.54 -9.72 -5.26
CA THR A 477 -12.37 -8.58 -4.83
C THR A 477 -11.97 -7.29 -5.54
N HIS A 478 -12.86 -6.30 -5.49
CA HIS A 478 -12.69 -4.96 -6.03
C HIS A 478 -12.50 -4.92 -7.55
N GLN A 479 -12.26 -3.73 -8.08
CA GLN A 479 -11.94 -3.49 -9.48
C GLN A 479 -10.58 -4.11 -9.87
N GLN A 480 -10.41 -4.31 -11.18
CA GLN A 480 -9.08 -4.47 -11.77
C GLN A 480 -8.24 -3.21 -11.53
N ASP A 481 -6.99 -3.40 -11.13
CA ASP A 481 -6.04 -2.32 -10.92
C ASP A 481 -5.73 -1.54 -12.23
N PRO A 482 -5.16 -0.33 -12.10
CA PRO A 482 -4.79 0.50 -13.24
C PRO A 482 -3.84 -0.17 -14.23
N PHE A 483 -2.90 -1.02 -13.78
CA PHE A 483 -1.99 -1.72 -14.68
C PHE A 483 -2.73 -2.77 -15.52
N SER A 484 -3.56 -3.61 -14.90
CA SER A 484 -4.35 -4.64 -15.59
C SER A 484 -5.20 -4.05 -16.70
N THR A 485 -6.01 -3.04 -16.38
CA THR A 485 -6.85 -2.35 -17.37
C THR A 485 -6.05 -1.61 -18.44
N LEU A 486 -4.90 -1.01 -18.10
CA LEU A 486 -4.01 -0.35 -19.07
C LEU A 486 -3.40 -1.36 -20.04
N SER A 487 -2.92 -2.49 -19.52
CA SER A 487 -2.35 -3.59 -20.31
C SER A 487 -3.38 -4.20 -21.26
N LEU A 488 -4.66 -4.21 -20.89
CA LEU A 488 -5.75 -4.68 -21.73
C LEU A 488 -6.25 -3.64 -22.74
N GLY A 489 -5.80 -2.39 -22.66
CA GLY A 489 -6.27 -1.27 -23.49
C GLY A 489 -7.63 -0.70 -23.04
N TRP A 490 -8.05 -0.97 -21.81
CA TRP A 490 -9.35 -0.54 -21.26
C TRP A 490 -9.32 0.84 -20.61
N SER A 491 -8.14 1.29 -20.18
CA SER A 491 -7.94 2.58 -19.54
C SER A 491 -6.98 3.47 -20.33
N LYS A 492 -6.93 4.74 -19.93
CA LYS A 492 -6.02 5.75 -20.50
C LYS A 492 -5.19 6.36 -19.40
N VAL A 493 -3.99 6.81 -19.75
CA VAL A 493 -3.05 7.43 -18.82
C VAL A 493 -2.77 8.87 -19.20
N ILE A 494 -2.65 9.72 -18.18
CA ILE A 494 -1.98 11.01 -18.29
C ILE A 494 -0.49 10.75 -18.09
N VAL A 495 0.36 11.25 -19.00
CA VAL A 495 1.82 11.12 -18.93
C VAL A 495 2.46 12.51 -18.87
N PRO A 496 2.77 13.01 -17.67
CA PRO A 496 3.44 14.29 -17.49
C PRO A 496 4.90 14.21 -17.91
N GLU A 497 5.37 15.20 -18.67
CA GLU A 497 6.78 15.35 -19.06
C GLU A 497 7.52 16.38 -18.19
N THR A 498 6.77 17.28 -17.54
CA THR A 498 7.31 18.35 -16.68
C THR A 498 6.47 18.49 -15.42
N SER A 499 6.96 19.28 -14.46
CA SER A 499 6.20 19.61 -13.25
C SER A 499 4.87 20.28 -13.61
N CYS A 500 3.77 19.80 -13.02
CA CYS A 500 2.41 20.24 -13.33
C CYS A 500 1.47 20.03 -12.14
N VAL A 501 0.21 20.44 -12.30
CA VAL A 501 -0.87 20.08 -11.39
C VAL A 501 -1.98 19.43 -12.21
N ILE A 502 -2.45 18.27 -11.76
CA ILE A 502 -3.47 17.50 -12.46
C ILE A 502 -4.73 17.43 -11.60
N GLU A 503 -5.86 17.69 -12.22
CA GLU A 503 -7.16 17.26 -11.71
C GLU A 503 -7.41 15.81 -12.17
N LEU A 504 -7.44 14.88 -11.23
CA LEU A 504 -7.64 13.46 -11.47
C LEU A 504 -9.02 13.04 -10.98
N ASN A 505 -9.87 12.57 -11.90
CA ASN A 505 -11.16 11.98 -11.53
C ASN A 505 -10.95 10.59 -10.92
N ASP A 506 -11.90 10.13 -10.10
CA ASP A 506 -11.81 8.79 -9.51
C ASP A 506 -11.69 7.69 -10.57
N TYR A 507 -10.92 6.66 -10.23
CA TYR A 507 -10.59 5.61 -11.18
C TYR A 507 -11.82 4.79 -11.58
N GLN A 508 -12.68 4.53 -10.60
CA GLN A 508 -13.87 3.69 -10.72
C GLN A 508 -14.85 4.17 -11.78
N THR A 509 -14.97 5.49 -11.98
CA THR A 509 -15.86 6.04 -13.02
C THR A 509 -15.11 6.47 -14.27
N SER A 510 -13.90 7.04 -14.12
CA SER A 510 -13.20 7.67 -15.24
C SER A 510 -12.25 6.74 -16.01
N HIS A 511 -11.73 5.70 -15.36
CA HIS A 511 -10.63 4.87 -15.86
C HIS A 511 -9.40 5.71 -16.28
N GLN A 512 -9.17 6.83 -15.59
CA GLN A 512 -8.01 7.70 -15.78
C GLN A 512 -7.02 7.50 -14.64
N SER A 513 -5.76 7.30 -14.98
CA SER A 513 -4.64 7.29 -14.03
C SER A 513 -3.50 8.17 -14.55
N ILE A 514 -2.52 8.47 -13.70
CA ILE A 514 -1.29 9.15 -14.10
C ILE A 514 -0.18 8.12 -14.13
N LEU A 515 0.60 8.08 -15.21
CA LEU A 515 1.79 7.24 -15.33
C LEU A 515 3.03 8.13 -15.21
N LEU A 516 3.82 7.88 -14.17
CA LEU A 516 5.07 8.57 -13.87
C LEU A 516 6.24 7.64 -14.15
N SER A 517 7.04 7.98 -15.16
CA SER A 517 8.22 7.23 -15.57
C SER A 517 9.49 8.06 -15.36
N ALA A 518 10.64 7.39 -15.29
CA ALA A 518 11.94 8.04 -15.39
C ALA A 518 12.19 8.66 -16.78
N HIS A 519 11.54 8.13 -17.83
CA HIS A 519 11.65 8.59 -19.22
C HIS A 519 10.25 8.83 -19.82
N PRO A 520 9.51 9.86 -19.37
CA PRO A 520 8.11 10.09 -19.77
C PRO A 520 7.92 10.26 -21.29
N GLU A 521 8.94 10.78 -21.99
CA GLU A 521 8.93 10.96 -23.44
C GLU A 521 8.97 9.63 -24.23
N ALA A 522 9.39 8.54 -23.59
CA ALA A 522 9.49 7.21 -24.19
C ALA A 522 8.25 6.33 -23.92
N VAL A 523 7.29 6.81 -23.10
CA VAL A 523 6.12 6.04 -22.70
C VAL A 523 5.14 5.86 -23.87
N ASN A 524 5.16 4.66 -24.44
CA ASN A 524 4.27 4.21 -25.51
C ASN A 524 3.64 2.83 -25.25
N SER A 525 4.05 2.15 -24.17
CA SER A 525 3.72 0.75 -23.85
C SER A 525 3.48 0.61 -22.35
N PRO A 526 2.59 -0.29 -21.91
CA PRO A 526 2.44 -0.62 -20.49
C PRO A 526 3.60 -1.48 -19.96
N PHE A 527 4.48 -1.98 -20.83
CA PHE A 527 5.54 -2.94 -20.49
C PHE A 527 6.87 -2.26 -20.17
N ASP A 528 6.92 -1.57 -19.04
CA ASP A 528 8.12 -0.92 -18.52
C ASP A 528 8.04 -0.84 -16.99
N GLU A 529 8.99 -0.14 -16.38
CA GLU A 529 8.97 0.18 -14.96
C GLU A 529 8.54 1.63 -14.71
N TYR A 530 7.53 1.83 -13.86
CA TYR A 530 6.95 3.14 -13.55
C TYR A 530 6.09 3.12 -12.28
N ILE A 531 5.61 4.30 -11.88
CA ILE A 531 4.60 4.44 -10.83
C ILE A 531 3.27 4.89 -11.46
N LEU A 532 2.18 4.18 -11.15
CA LEU A 532 0.81 4.62 -11.46
C LEU A 532 0.20 5.32 -10.27
N VAL A 533 -0.51 6.41 -10.53
CA VAL A 533 -1.30 7.18 -9.56
C VAL A 533 -2.77 7.04 -9.94
N GLU A 534 -3.57 6.52 -9.02
CA GLU A 534 -5.03 6.53 -9.13
C GLU A 534 -5.67 7.30 -7.98
N LEU A 535 -6.84 7.89 -8.23
CA LEU A 535 -7.75 8.28 -7.17
C LEU A 535 -8.70 7.09 -6.91
N TYR A 536 -8.43 6.35 -5.84
CA TYR A 536 -9.31 5.30 -5.36
C TYR A 536 -10.57 5.92 -4.75
N ALA A 537 -11.73 5.33 -5.05
CA ALA A 537 -12.99 5.65 -4.39
C ALA A 537 -13.78 4.37 -4.03
N PRO A 538 -14.52 4.38 -2.90
CA PRO A 538 -15.39 3.30 -2.46
C PRO A 538 -16.75 3.32 -3.20
N ASN A 539 -16.75 3.54 -4.51
CA ASN A 539 -17.93 3.62 -5.36
C ASN A 539 -17.84 2.60 -6.52
N GLY A 540 -18.83 2.63 -7.44
CA GLY A 540 -18.85 1.74 -8.59
C GLY A 540 -18.75 0.25 -8.20
N VAL A 541 -17.85 -0.47 -8.85
CA VAL A 541 -17.61 -1.90 -8.60
C VAL A 541 -16.92 -2.18 -7.24
N ASN A 542 -16.25 -1.19 -6.64
CA ASN A 542 -15.58 -1.36 -5.34
C ASN A 542 -16.56 -1.36 -4.17
N LYS A 543 -17.71 -0.70 -4.32
CA LYS A 543 -18.63 -0.41 -3.22
C LYS A 543 -18.98 -1.65 -2.38
N PHE A 544 -19.33 -2.75 -3.04
CA PHE A 544 -19.75 -3.96 -2.34
C PHE A 544 -18.62 -4.54 -1.49
N ASP A 545 -17.40 -4.64 -2.03
CA ASP A 545 -16.25 -5.21 -1.32
C ASP A 545 -15.65 -4.25 -0.28
N THR A 546 -15.93 -2.95 -0.40
CA THR A 546 -15.71 -1.98 0.69
C THR A 546 -16.66 -2.26 1.87
N GLU A 547 -17.94 -2.53 1.62
CA GLU A 547 -18.94 -2.72 2.66
C GLU A 547 -18.89 -4.15 3.26
N HIS A 548 -18.53 -5.14 2.45
CA HIS A 548 -18.63 -6.57 2.74
C HIS A 548 -17.29 -7.29 2.53
N ALA A 549 -16.79 -7.95 3.57
CA ALA A 549 -15.60 -8.80 3.41
C ALA A 549 -15.99 -10.08 2.67
N TRP A 550 -15.37 -10.33 1.51
CA TRP A 550 -15.56 -11.58 0.77
C TRP A 550 -15.17 -12.77 1.66
N ARG A 551 -16.04 -13.80 1.70
CA ARG A 551 -15.97 -14.97 2.61
C ARG A 551 -15.81 -14.65 4.11
N GLY A 552 -16.00 -13.39 4.52
CA GLY A 552 -15.90 -12.94 5.91
C GLY A 552 -14.49 -12.69 6.45
N TYR A 553 -13.44 -12.92 5.65
CA TYR A 553 -12.05 -12.77 6.11
C TYR A 553 -11.11 -12.06 5.13
N TYR A 554 -11.46 -11.93 3.84
CA TYR A 554 -10.67 -11.15 2.89
C TYR A 554 -10.78 -9.64 3.17
N SER A 555 -9.81 -8.87 2.68
CA SER A 555 -9.74 -7.44 2.93
C SER A 555 -10.96 -6.73 2.38
N LYS A 556 -11.51 -5.84 3.20
CA LYS A 556 -12.41 -4.80 2.70
C LYS A 556 -11.60 -3.72 1.99
N GLY A 557 -12.32 -2.93 1.21
CA GLY A 557 -11.84 -1.67 0.66
C GLY A 557 -11.63 -0.59 1.73
N ALA A 558 -10.85 0.44 1.39
CA ALA A 558 -10.83 1.70 2.12
C ALA A 558 -12.24 2.36 2.09
N LEU A 559 -12.60 3.05 3.17
CA LEU A 559 -13.92 3.67 3.37
C LEU A 559 -13.98 5.09 2.82
N GLU A 560 -12.82 5.75 2.67
CA GLU A 560 -12.71 7.12 2.17
C GLU A 560 -11.93 7.16 0.84
N PRO A 561 -12.22 8.13 -0.05
CA PRO A 561 -11.42 8.32 -1.24
C PRO A 561 -9.99 8.77 -0.90
N GLY A 562 -9.02 8.33 -1.68
CA GLY A 562 -7.61 8.62 -1.44
C GLY A 562 -6.75 8.30 -2.66
N ILE A 563 -5.56 8.89 -2.74
CA ILE A 563 -4.62 8.58 -3.81
C ILE A 563 -3.92 7.25 -3.50
N ARG A 564 -4.04 6.29 -4.40
CA ARG A 564 -3.32 5.01 -4.34
C ARG A 564 -2.19 5.03 -5.34
N LEU A 565 -1.02 4.60 -4.90
CA LEU A 565 0.19 4.53 -5.71
C LEU A 565 0.56 3.07 -5.97
N TRP A 566 0.89 2.76 -7.21
CA TRP A 566 1.30 1.42 -7.63
C TRP A 566 2.70 1.49 -8.21
N HIS A 567 3.62 0.71 -7.67
CA HIS A 567 4.86 0.42 -8.39
C HIS A 567 4.60 -0.72 -9.36
N VAL A 568 4.94 -0.49 -10.62
CA VAL A 568 4.78 -1.44 -11.72
C VAL A 568 6.16 -1.72 -12.29
N ASP A 569 6.52 -2.99 -12.38
CA ASP A 569 7.68 -3.48 -13.12
C ASP A 569 7.24 -4.57 -14.10
N ALA A 570 6.66 -4.12 -15.20
CA ALA A 570 6.05 -4.98 -16.21
C ALA A 570 6.98 -5.23 -17.41
N ARG A 571 8.30 -5.09 -17.20
CA ARG A 571 9.31 -5.42 -18.22
C ARG A 571 9.18 -6.88 -18.63
N ILE A 572 9.49 -7.15 -19.88
CA ILE A 572 9.30 -8.45 -20.53
C ILE A 572 10.63 -9.22 -20.53
N ALA A 573 10.58 -10.51 -20.25
CA ALA A 573 11.68 -11.44 -20.45
C ALA A 573 11.61 -12.04 -21.85
N GLU A 574 12.55 -11.70 -22.73
CA GLU A 574 12.69 -12.30 -24.07
C GLU A 574 13.69 -13.46 -24.06
N GLN A 575 13.25 -14.64 -24.51
CA GLN A 575 14.09 -15.83 -24.59
C GLN A 575 15.08 -15.75 -25.77
N ILE A 576 16.33 -15.40 -25.50
CA ILE A 576 17.39 -15.32 -26.50
C ILE A 576 17.96 -16.69 -26.91
N SER A 577 17.89 -17.68 -26.02
CA SER A 577 18.20 -19.09 -26.29
C SER A 577 17.47 -19.98 -25.27
N GLU A 578 17.41 -21.29 -25.51
CA GLU A 578 16.70 -22.23 -24.62
C GLU A 578 17.12 -22.03 -23.15
N GLY A 579 16.16 -21.61 -22.32
CA GLY A 579 16.36 -21.33 -20.89
C GLY A 579 17.11 -20.05 -20.54
N ASN A 580 17.49 -19.19 -21.49
CA ASN A 580 18.15 -17.89 -21.22
C ASN A 580 17.30 -16.72 -21.72
N PHE A 581 17.13 -15.72 -20.86
CA PHE A 581 16.25 -14.58 -21.07
C PHE A 581 17.00 -13.25 -20.92
N GLU A 582 16.57 -12.24 -21.68
CA GLU A 582 17.00 -10.84 -21.54
C GLU A 582 15.78 -9.94 -21.30
N LEU A 583 15.96 -8.87 -20.53
CA LEU A 583 14.91 -7.88 -20.30
C LEU A 583 14.69 -7.00 -21.54
N THR A 584 13.44 -6.73 -21.86
CA THR A 584 13.01 -5.84 -22.94
C THR A 584 11.71 -5.12 -22.55
N THR A 585 11.46 -3.97 -23.16
CA THR A 585 10.17 -3.23 -23.06
C THR A 585 9.35 -3.34 -24.34
N ASN A 586 9.88 -4.02 -25.36
CA ASN A 586 9.22 -4.18 -26.66
C ASN A 586 8.32 -5.43 -26.67
N PRO A 587 6.99 -5.27 -26.74
CA PRO A 587 6.07 -6.41 -26.79
C PRO A 587 6.10 -7.15 -28.13
N LEU A 588 6.63 -6.54 -29.20
CA LEU A 588 6.66 -7.13 -30.55
C LEU A 588 7.89 -8.03 -30.79
N THR A 589 8.32 -8.79 -29.78
CA THR A 589 9.45 -9.71 -29.94
C THR A 589 9.06 -10.97 -30.74
N THR A 590 9.97 -11.39 -31.63
CA THR A 590 9.82 -12.59 -32.48
C THR A 590 10.19 -13.91 -31.78
N ARG A 591 10.76 -13.87 -30.57
CA ARG A 591 11.16 -15.04 -29.78
C ARG A 591 10.10 -15.36 -28.74
N TYR A 592 10.26 -16.37 -27.89
CA TYR A 592 9.37 -16.54 -26.73
C TYR A 592 9.59 -15.38 -25.73
N SER A 593 8.54 -14.92 -25.07
CA SER A 593 8.59 -13.86 -24.06
C SER A 593 7.39 -13.92 -23.13
N ASP A 594 7.60 -13.40 -21.93
CA ASP A 594 6.63 -13.35 -20.84
C ASP A 594 6.94 -12.14 -19.94
N TYR A 595 6.11 -11.84 -18.95
CA TYR A 595 6.52 -10.90 -17.89
C TYR A 595 7.81 -11.40 -17.22
N ALA A 596 8.77 -10.50 -17.04
CA ALA A 596 10.04 -10.86 -16.43
C ALA A 596 9.90 -11.13 -14.94
N PHE A 597 8.99 -10.41 -14.29
CA PHE A 597 8.77 -10.43 -12.86
C PHE A 597 7.39 -10.94 -12.52
N THR A 598 7.22 -11.34 -11.28
CA THR A 598 5.98 -11.87 -10.72
C THR A 598 5.96 -11.51 -9.24
N ASN A 599 4.78 -11.51 -8.65
CA ASN A 599 4.64 -11.28 -7.22
C ASN A 599 4.92 -12.52 -6.37
N SER A 600 5.16 -13.66 -7.02
CA SER A 600 5.46 -14.92 -6.37
C SER A 600 6.95 -15.20 -6.26
N THR A 601 7.33 -15.98 -5.25
CA THR A 601 8.73 -16.34 -5.00
C THR A 601 8.99 -17.85 -5.11
N GLY A 602 10.21 -18.21 -5.52
CA GLY A 602 10.67 -19.61 -5.56
C GLY A 602 10.74 -20.23 -6.96
N GLU A 603 11.17 -21.50 -7.02
CA GLU A 603 11.55 -22.16 -8.29
C GLU A 603 10.38 -22.42 -9.25
N ASN A 604 9.17 -22.63 -8.74
CA ASN A 604 8.02 -23.01 -9.57
C ASN A 604 7.23 -21.81 -10.12
N HIS A 605 7.17 -20.72 -9.34
CA HIS A 605 6.29 -19.58 -9.62
C HIS A 605 7.01 -18.23 -9.55
N GLY A 606 8.30 -18.20 -9.21
CA GLY A 606 9.10 -16.98 -9.16
C GLY A 606 9.56 -16.49 -10.54
N SER A 607 10.26 -15.36 -10.55
CA SER A 607 10.73 -14.72 -11.78
C SER A 607 11.46 -15.67 -12.73
N ILE A 608 11.07 -15.63 -14.01
CA ILE A 608 11.70 -16.39 -15.09
C ILE A 608 13.14 -15.93 -15.37
N MET A 609 13.51 -14.75 -14.90
CA MET A 609 14.88 -14.24 -14.96
C MET A 609 15.84 -14.95 -13.99
N GLY A 610 15.29 -15.72 -13.05
CA GLY A 610 16.03 -16.57 -12.12
C GLY A 610 16.03 -16.08 -10.67
N PRO A 611 16.73 -16.80 -9.77
CA PRO A 611 16.64 -16.59 -8.32
C PRO A 611 17.05 -15.21 -7.82
N ASP A 612 17.94 -14.52 -8.54
CA ASP A 612 18.37 -13.16 -8.20
C ASP A 612 17.21 -12.14 -8.30
N TYR A 613 16.11 -12.52 -8.96
CA TYR A 613 14.94 -11.68 -9.19
C TYR A 613 13.69 -12.13 -8.42
N TYR A 614 13.80 -13.08 -7.48
CA TYR A 614 12.62 -13.56 -6.74
C TYR A 614 11.98 -12.52 -5.82
N ASP A 615 12.74 -11.52 -5.36
CA ASP A 615 12.17 -10.46 -4.52
C ASP A 615 11.66 -9.26 -5.35
N TYR A 616 11.80 -9.29 -6.67
CA TYR A 616 11.30 -8.24 -7.57
C TYR A 616 9.83 -8.53 -7.90
N SER A 617 8.93 -7.82 -7.23
CA SER A 617 7.50 -7.86 -7.53
C SER A 617 7.19 -7.15 -8.85
N MET A 618 6.29 -7.74 -9.64
CA MET A 618 5.77 -7.11 -10.85
C MET A 618 4.86 -5.93 -10.52
N LEU A 619 4.07 -6.04 -9.46
CA LEU A 619 3.09 -5.03 -9.07
C LEU A 619 2.90 -5.02 -7.56
N PHE A 620 3.09 -3.87 -6.92
CA PHE A 620 2.72 -3.69 -5.51
C PHE A 620 2.17 -2.28 -5.22
N GLU A 621 1.35 -2.18 -4.19
CA GLU A 621 0.87 -0.92 -3.65
C GLU A 621 1.98 -0.25 -2.83
N ILE A 622 2.34 0.97 -3.21
CA ILE A 622 3.18 1.83 -2.38
C ILE A 622 2.29 2.43 -1.31
N ARG A 623 2.59 2.14 -0.05
CA ARG A 623 1.71 2.47 1.08
C ARG A 623 2.16 3.73 1.81
N ASN A 624 1.19 4.56 2.16
CA ASN A 624 1.41 5.78 2.95
C ASN A 624 1.85 5.47 4.40
N ASP A 625 1.37 4.37 4.97
CA ASP A 625 1.80 3.86 6.29
C ASP A 625 3.23 3.32 6.34
N LYS A 626 3.88 3.21 5.18
CA LYS A 626 5.28 2.75 4.98
C LYS A 626 5.53 1.28 5.30
N GLU A 627 4.49 0.48 5.51
CA GLU A 627 4.62 -0.97 5.67
C GLU A 627 5.00 -1.64 4.34
N ILE A 628 5.75 -2.74 4.42
CA ILE A 628 6.21 -3.49 3.23
C ILE A 628 5.31 -4.71 3.05
N SER A 629 4.40 -4.65 2.09
CA SER A 629 3.37 -5.66 1.91
C SER A 629 3.78 -6.85 1.04
N TYR A 630 4.82 -6.72 0.21
CA TYR A 630 5.24 -7.77 -0.72
C TYR A 630 6.43 -8.62 -0.23
N LEU A 631 7.07 -8.24 0.88
CA LEU A 631 8.11 -9.00 1.59
C LEU A 631 7.84 -9.18 3.11
N PRO A 632 6.61 -9.43 3.58
CA PRO A 632 6.33 -9.48 5.01
C PRO A 632 6.94 -10.73 5.67
N ASP A 633 7.21 -10.65 6.98
CA ASP A 633 7.51 -11.81 7.82
C ASP A 633 6.21 -12.56 8.14
N LYS A 634 6.28 -13.89 8.32
CA LYS A 634 5.15 -14.83 8.60
C LYS A 634 4.24 -14.43 9.77
N ASN A 635 4.65 -13.46 10.58
CA ASN A 635 3.94 -13.03 11.78
C ASN A 635 3.23 -11.68 11.65
N ASP A 636 3.44 -10.95 10.55
CA ASP A 636 2.85 -9.63 10.36
C ASP A 636 1.53 -9.69 9.57
N LYS A 637 0.42 -9.65 10.31
CA LYS A 637 -0.94 -9.69 9.74
C LYS A 637 -1.47 -8.31 9.34
N HIS A 638 -0.63 -7.27 9.37
CA HIS A 638 -1.09 -5.88 9.27
C HIS A 638 -1.19 -5.34 7.83
N CYS A 639 -0.74 -6.08 6.80
CA CYS A 639 -0.74 -5.62 5.40
C CYS A 639 -2.12 -5.76 4.71
N MET A 640 -3.12 -5.07 5.24
CA MET A 640 -4.46 -4.95 4.64
C MET A 640 -4.63 -3.59 3.98
N PHE A 641 -5.51 -3.51 2.98
CA PHE A 641 -5.87 -2.26 2.32
C PHE A 641 -6.84 -1.49 3.21
N THR A 642 -6.48 -0.26 3.57
CA THR A 642 -7.24 0.57 4.52
C THR A 642 -7.08 2.05 4.17
N ASP A 643 -7.82 2.93 4.85
CA ASP A 643 -7.67 4.38 4.67
C ASP A 643 -6.24 4.86 4.96
N GLU A 644 -5.49 4.17 5.84
CA GLU A 644 -4.11 4.53 6.22
C GLU A 644 -3.08 4.22 5.12
N THR A 645 -3.44 3.36 4.16
CA THR A 645 -2.53 2.98 3.06
C THR A 645 -2.56 4.00 1.92
N LEU A 646 -3.66 4.74 1.82
CA LEU A 646 -3.89 5.80 0.83
C LEU A 646 -3.22 7.11 1.24
N PHE A 647 -2.86 7.91 0.24
CA PHE A 647 -2.36 9.27 0.39
C PHE A 647 -3.53 10.26 0.36
N HIS A 648 -3.60 11.12 1.38
CA HIS A 648 -4.67 12.08 1.61
C HIS A 648 -4.18 13.53 1.44
N PRO A 649 -5.08 14.53 1.40
CA PRO A 649 -4.67 15.93 1.27
C PRO A 649 -3.61 16.35 2.29
N GLY A 650 -2.48 16.84 1.78
CA GLY A 650 -1.29 17.21 2.56
C GLY A 650 -0.17 16.17 2.53
N ASP A 651 -0.46 14.93 2.13
CA ASP A 651 0.55 13.89 2.02
C ASP A 651 1.46 14.09 0.80
N VAL A 652 2.70 13.65 0.95
CA VAL A 652 3.76 13.78 -0.03
C VAL A 652 4.43 12.42 -0.22
N PHE A 653 4.59 12.02 -1.48
CA PHE A 653 5.43 10.89 -1.85
C PHE A 653 6.72 11.37 -2.51
N THR A 654 7.84 10.82 -2.04
CA THR A 654 9.14 10.86 -2.71
C THR A 654 9.82 9.50 -2.53
N LEU A 655 10.62 9.08 -3.51
CA LEU A 655 11.36 7.83 -3.37
C LEU A 655 12.43 7.89 -2.26
N GLU A 656 12.91 9.07 -1.89
CA GLU A 656 13.82 9.25 -0.74
C GLU A 656 13.13 8.89 0.59
N GLU A 657 11.86 9.27 0.75
CA GLU A 657 11.10 9.01 1.97
C GLU A 657 10.50 7.60 2.03
N TYR A 658 10.09 7.05 0.89
CA TYR A 658 9.38 5.77 0.78
C TYR A 658 10.27 4.63 0.27
N GLY A 659 11.56 4.89 0.05
CA GLY A 659 12.49 3.93 -0.55
C GLY A 659 12.69 2.63 0.23
N SER A 660 12.31 2.55 1.51
CA SER A 660 12.31 1.29 2.26
C SER A 660 11.36 0.24 1.66
N GLN A 661 10.37 0.66 0.88
CA GLN A 661 9.45 -0.22 0.16
C GLN A 661 9.99 -0.67 -1.21
N PHE A 662 11.21 -0.32 -1.59
CA PHE A 662 11.79 -0.68 -2.89
C PHE A 662 13.07 -1.49 -2.69
N ILE A 663 13.29 -2.51 -3.52
CA ILE A 663 14.50 -3.35 -3.47
C ILE A 663 15.77 -2.51 -3.62
N GLU A 664 15.74 -1.53 -4.51
CA GLU A 664 16.86 -0.63 -4.79
C GLU A 664 16.87 0.64 -3.92
N GLY A 665 16.04 0.68 -2.87
CA GLY A 665 15.97 1.78 -1.94
C GLY A 665 15.45 3.06 -2.58
N THR A 666 16.33 4.04 -2.79
CA THR A 666 15.96 5.35 -3.37
C THR A 666 15.94 5.34 -4.91
N LYS A 667 15.80 4.17 -5.52
CA LYS A 667 15.84 3.94 -6.96
C LYS A 667 14.77 2.94 -7.37
N LEU A 668 14.40 3.00 -8.65
CA LEU A 668 13.61 1.97 -9.29
C LEU A 668 14.41 0.66 -9.39
N ASN A 669 13.73 -0.47 -9.58
CA ASN A 669 14.30 -1.81 -9.72
C ASN A 669 15.30 -1.93 -10.89
N ASN A 670 15.13 -1.12 -11.94
CA ASN A 670 16.09 -0.99 -13.04
C ASN A 670 17.37 -0.21 -12.65
N GLY A 671 17.45 0.31 -11.43
CA GLY A 671 18.57 1.08 -10.88
C GLY A 671 18.57 2.57 -11.24
N GLU A 672 17.55 3.04 -11.94
CA GLU A 672 17.38 4.44 -12.32
C GLU A 672 16.81 5.28 -11.17
N ALA A 673 17.06 6.59 -11.24
CA ALA A 673 16.45 7.53 -10.32
C ALA A 673 14.99 7.78 -10.75
N PHE A 674 14.09 7.84 -9.77
CA PHE A 674 12.73 8.29 -10.00
C PHE A 674 12.65 9.80 -9.77
N PRO A 675 12.37 10.61 -10.80
CA PRO A 675 12.52 12.06 -10.71
C PRO A 675 11.27 12.76 -10.17
N TRP A 676 10.26 12.05 -9.68
CA TRP A 676 9.00 12.68 -9.30
C TRP A 676 8.79 12.77 -7.79
N LYS A 677 8.27 13.92 -7.37
CA LYS A 677 7.60 14.14 -6.11
C LYS A 677 6.11 14.34 -6.38
N ILE A 678 5.28 13.65 -5.61
CA ILE A 678 3.81 13.70 -5.71
C ILE A 678 3.28 14.34 -4.44
N THR A 679 2.44 15.38 -4.56
CA THR A 679 1.76 16.00 -3.43
C THR A 679 0.26 15.98 -3.67
N VAL A 680 -0.49 15.42 -2.72
CA VAL A 680 -1.96 15.42 -2.78
C VAL A 680 -2.47 16.74 -2.20
N GLU A 681 -3.05 17.61 -3.03
CA GLU A 681 -3.45 18.95 -2.59
C GLU A 681 -4.87 18.96 -2.01
N SER A 682 -5.79 18.25 -2.66
CA SER A 682 -7.18 18.14 -2.24
C SER A 682 -7.86 16.94 -2.86
N ILE A 683 -8.88 16.43 -2.19
CA ILE A 683 -9.84 15.45 -2.72
C ILE A 683 -11.23 15.98 -2.37
N ALA A 684 -12.11 16.07 -3.37
CA ALA A 684 -13.45 16.59 -3.20
C ALA A 684 -14.47 15.70 -3.94
N SER A 685 -15.69 15.65 -3.40
CA SER A 685 -16.82 15.02 -4.10
C SER A 685 -17.25 15.86 -5.29
N GLU A 686 -17.51 15.23 -6.44
CA GLU A 686 -18.01 15.87 -7.65
C GLU A 686 -19.12 15.01 -8.28
N GLY A 687 -20.37 15.46 -8.15
CA GLY A 687 -21.51 14.66 -8.58
C GLY A 687 -21.64 13.36 -7.78
N GLU A 688 -21.59 12.21 -8.47
CA GLU A 688 -21.61 10.86 -7.87
C GLU A 688 -20.19 10.28 -7.65
N GLY A 689 -19.15 11.01 -8.05
CA GLY A 689 -17.75 10.59 -7.93
C GLY A 689 -16.89 11.55 -7.12
N TYR A 690 -15.58 11.42 -7.29
CA TYR A 690 -14.57 12.25 -6.64
C TYR A 690 -13.57 12.79 -7.64
N LYS A 691 -12.95 13.92 -7.28
CA LYS A 691 -11.85 14.53 -8.00
C LYS A 691 -10.76 14.94 -7.04
N ALA A 692 -9.51 14.66 -7.40
CA ALA A 692 -8.33 15.05 -6.67
C ALA A 692 -7.54 16.10 -7.44
N THR A 693 -6.90 17.01 -6.71
CA THR A 693 -5.88 17.91 -7.25
C THR A 693 -4.53 17.41 -6.77
N ILE A 694 -3.64 17.11 -7.71
CA ILE A 694 -2.32 16.52 -7.44
C ILE A 694 -1.26 17.43 -8.04
N THR A 695 -0.30 17.87 -7.22
CA THR A 695 0.91 18.55 -7.70
C THR A 695 2.00 17.53 -7.96
N LEU A 696 2.58 17.59 -9.16
CA LEU A 696 3.71 16.77 -9.58
C LEU A 696 4.93 17.67 -9.80
N GLU A 697 6.04 17.36 -9.12
CA GLU A 697 7.30 18.06 -9.28
C GLU A 697 8.35 17.09 -9.85
N ASN A 698 8.90 17.42 -11.02
CA ASN A 698 10.07 16.75 -11.59
C ASN A 698 11.34 17.37 -10.97
N LEU A 699 12.13 16.57 -10.24
CA LEU A 699 13.20 16.95 -9.30
C LEU A 699 14.58 17.13 -9.94
#